data_AF-A0AAF0IYK5-F1
#
_entry.id   AF-A0AAF0IYK5-F1
#
_cell.length_a   1.000
_cell.length_b   1.000
_cell.length_c   1.000
_cell.angle_alpha   90.00
_cell.angle_beta   90.00
_cell.angle_gamma   90.00
#
_symmetry.space_group_name_H-M   'P 1'
#
loop_
_entity.id
_entity.type
_entity.pdbx_description
1 polymer ?
#
loop_
_entity_poly.entity_id
_entity_poly.type
_entity_poly.pdbx_seq_one_letter_code
_entity_poly.pdbx_strand_id
1 'polypeptide(L)'
;MKSLWVLAVPALLLNNSVQVHAQYSATYVPGPHLPKISEEGQSGTNACGEGSDPHSNCQNLYVNSATDFCLWGSPGPEMEGVGASERKVVSYCTKSGRGTRLIPPGTLKSVHFVKTPDYVQVSGAADFSKMFINAEGGGGELDPHGEDGLGNPIGGLVFTNAFGHKLVQAHEWHSFMDHTTYCLRVCKDSSSAHDYCKNIYDELGCQFNMPTGPDDGNDFESCEGDSAQIVGVYTENGAVSTFFQSQTKKGQPVPPPKPAPSSSQCTPFASSDLEGTVRAPFAHVGTATPAKPKSSATSTSSSSSSSSSSSSTLSSSSSSSNGSAGVPLAPVSSSSDSPTTSESSTTSSMSSTSSPTNMPSSSSRSIVTVTGSSSVSSIEGLQFGKNGATLQPIISYGSVATVLLTFVLLGAGAQLPVLHRIVRWLGVLPPASEDVRQTKLTDPVPVFHEWNQALYLLPWALAPYTLRSILYHVNPEYHMGPWAMWGILVLFSLTFGLRWVRFLNNLAPKYGYFNGGTGRDTIPFSEVPKIVTEVVCGLALRPAMIVFLTYDPAAPPSMTLWAPLQLFFFTLVEDFYYYWAHRICHEGESLWKLHRQHHTTKSPTTLLLGYAGEVQEIFDIVGAPMLSWLTFPIPFDLFMAWMIIHISIQLHGHSGVRLWYGTVLTGPYLRPFGLELVSEDHDLHHRHGWRESYNYGKQSGVWDALFGTKGERIEGHNANLLWDHIVY
;
A
#
# COMPACT_ATOMS: atom_id res chain seq x y z
N MET A 1 -48.45 12.92 -7.18
CA MET A 1 -48.13 11.69 -6.41
C MET A 1 -48.87 10.52 -7.03
N LYS A 2 -48.31 9.29 -6.91
CA LYS A 2 -48.64 8.04 -7.62
C LYS A 2 -47.97 7.91 -9.00
N SER A 3 -47.50 6.68 -9.27
CA SER A 3 -46.92 6.17 -10.53
C SER A 3 -45.49 6.57 -10.90
N LEU A 4 -44.52 6.22 -10.04
CA LEU A 4 -43.13 5.94 -10.44
C LEU A 4 -42.50 4.93 -9.46
N TRP A 5 -43.13 3.76 -9.37
CA TRP A 5 -42.63 2.56 -8.68
C TRP A 5 -42.63 1.39 -9.67
N VAL A 6 -41.66 1.33 -10.58
CA VAL A 6 -41.08 0.11 -11.19
C VAL A 6 -39.73 0.53 -11.78
N LEU A 7 -38.65 -0.11 -11.32
CA LEU A 7 -37.30 -0.27 -11.88
C LEU A 7 -36.23 -0.21 -10.77
N ALA A 8 -36.36 -1.12 -9.80
CA ALA A 8 -35.22 -1.56 -9.01
C ALA A 8 -34.60 -2.79 -9.71
N VAL A 9 -33.25 -2.80 -9.79
CA VAL A 9 -32.35 -3.97 -9.80
C VAL A 9 -32.95 -5.28 -10.37
N PRO A 10 -32.53 -5.75 -11.58
CA PRO A 10 -31.22 -6.43 -11.67
C PRO A 10 -30.53 -6.42 -13.06
N ALA A 11 -29.27 -5.99 -13.14
CA ALA A 11 -28.41 -6.24 -14.31
C ALA A 11 -26.90 -6.06 -14.03
N LEU A 12 -26.34 -6.68 -12.98
CA LEU A 12 -24.89 -6.68 -12.72
C LEU A 12 -24.42 -7.92 -11.94
N LEU A 13 -24.87 -9.08 -12.40
CA LEU A 13 -24.27 -10.39 -12.11
C LEU A 13 -24.20 -11.17 -13.44
N LEU A 14 -23.20 -12.05 -13.56
CA LEU A 14 -22.80 -12.79 -14.78
C LEU A 14 -21.95 -12.02 -15.79
N ASN A 15 -20.75 -11.61 -15.37
CA ASN A 15 -19.55 -12.15 -16.02
C ASN A 15 -18.37 -12.25 -15.03
N ASN A 16 -18.48 -13.20 -14.08
CA ASN A 16 -17.36 -13.55 -13.19
C ASN A 16 -16.32 -14.37 -13.97
N SER A 17 -15.52 -13.69 -14.79
CA SER A 17 -14.15 -14.13 -15.04
C SER A 17 -13.39 -13.98 -13.71
N VAL A 18 -13.23 -15.08 -12.97
CA VAL A 18 -12.53 -15.06 -11.69
C VAL A 18 -11.04 -14.82 -11.94
N GLN A 19 -10.64 -13.56 -11.96
CA GLN A 19 -9.27 -13.15 -11.69
C GLN A 19 -9.20 -12.74 -10.22
N VAL A 20 -8.81 -13.69 -9.38
CA VAL A 20 -8.25 -13.38 -8.06
C VAL A 20 -7.04 -12.50 -8.31
N HIS A 21 -7.16 -11.19 -8.08
CA HIS A 21 -5.99 -10.32 -8.03
C HIS A 21 -5.21 -10.73 -6.78
N ALA A 22 -4.06 -11.37 -7.02
CA ALA A 22 -3.20 -11.87 -5.99
C ALA A 22 -2.65 -10.70 -5.15
N GLN A 23 -1.99 -11.04 -4.04
CA GLN A 23 -1.25 -10.06 -3.23
C GLN A 23 0.00 -9.52 -3.96
N TYR A 24 0.30 -10.06 -5.14
CA TYR A 24 1.50 -9.86 -5.95
C TYR A 24 1.07 -9.76 -7.43
N SER A 25 1.85 -9.10 -8.30
CA SER A 25 1.48 -8.88 -9.72
C SER A 25 1.12 -10.18 -10.46
N ALA A 26 1.90 -11.24 -10.22
CA ALA A 26 1.57 -12.62 -10.56
C ALA A 26 2.29 -13.62 -9.65
N THR A 27 1.67 -14.78 -9.38
CA THR A 27 2.33 -15.94 -8.79
C THR A 27 2.66 -16.97 -9.87
N TYR A 28 3.93 -17.33 -9.96
CA TYR A 28 4.49 -18.24 -10.94
C TYR A 28 4.72 -19.63 -10.37
N VAL A 29 4.46 -20.66 -11.18
CA VAL A 29 4.79 -22.05 -10.83
C VAL A 29 6.17 -22.37 -11.42
N PRO A 30 7.16 -22.78 -10.60
CA PRO A 30 8.49 -23.10 -11.11
C PRO A 30 8.45 -24.30 -12.06
N GLY A 31 9.07 -24.17 -13.23
CA GLY A 31 9.11 -25.22 -14.25
C GLY A 31 9.46 -24.68 -15.65
N PRO A 32 9.36 -25.51 -16.70
CA PRO A 32 9.77 -25.16 -18.07
C PRO A 32 8.82 -24.18 -18.78
N HIS A 33 7.74 -23.73 -18.11
CA HIS A 33 6.71 -22.86 -18.66
C HIS A 33 6.71 -21.44 -18.08
N LEU A 34 7.76 -21.06 -17.33
CA LEU A 34 7.97 -19.68 -16.93
C LEU A 34 8.07 -18.78 -18.19
N PRO A 35 7.52 -17.55 -18.15
CA PRO A 35 7.62 -16.63 -19.28
C PRO A 35 9.08 -16.23 -19.50
N LYS A 36 9.39 -15.70 -20.69
CA LYS A 36 10.72 -15.11 -20.91
C LYS A 36 10.94 -13.88 -20.04
N ILE A 37 9.92 -13.06 -19.88
CA ILE A 37 9.93 -11.85 -19.07
C ILE A 37 8.66 -11.81 -18.23
N SER A 38 8.79 -11.50 -16.94
CA SER A 38 7.70 -11.32 -15.99
C SER A 38 7.26 -9.87 -15.86
N GLU A 39 8.21 -8.92 -15.92
CA GLU A 39 7.95 -7.48 -15.73
C GLU A 39 8.51 -6.60 -16.88
N GLU A 40 7.97 -5.40 -17.04
CA GLU A 40 8.40 -4.45 -18.07
C GLU A 40 9.80 -3.88 -17.75
N GLY A 41 10.67 -3.80 -18.77
CA GLY A 41 12.05 -3.31 -18.61
C GLY A 41 13.04 -4.37 -18.12
N GLN A 42 12.59 -5.60 -17.86
CA GLN A 42 13.44 -6.72 -17.47
C GLN A 42 14.57 -6.99 -18.49
N SER A 43 15.82 -7.02 -18.02
CA SER A 43 17.00 -7.21 -18.86
C SER A 43 17.39 -8.67 -19.10
N GLY A 44 17.00 -9.58 -18.19
CA GLY A 44 17.32 -11.00 -18.24
C GLY A 44 16.16 -11.86 -18.74
N THR A 45 16.05 -13.08 -18.21
CA THR A 45 14.96 -14.01 -18.55
C THR A 45 14.53 -14.87 -17.37
N ASN A 46 13.23 -15.11 -17.21
CA ASN A 46 12.69 -16.11 -16.28
C ASN A 46 12.55 -17.51 -16.93
N ALA A 47 12.64 -17.62 -18.24
CA ALA A 47 12.65 -18.88 -18.99
C ALA A 47 14.08 -19.46 -19.03
N CYS A 48 14.65 -19.78 -17.87
CA CYS A 48 16.08 -20.11 -17.74
C CYS A 48 16.46 -21.50 -18.31
N GLY A 49 15.52 -22.45 -18.34
CA GLY A 49 15.81 -23.84 -18.66
C GLY A 49 16.49 -24.59 -17.50
N GLU A 50 17.07 -25.75 -17.79
CA GLU A 50 17.56 -26.70 -16.77
C GLU A 50 19.10 -26.81 -16.72
N GLY A 51 19.82 -26.14 -17.62
CA GLY A 51 21.29 -26.23 -17.70
C GLY A 51 22.05 -25.36 -16.68
N SER A 52 23.32 -25.11 -16.96
CA SER A 52 24.05 -23.96 -16.45
C SER A 52 25.00 -23.42 -17.51
N ASP A 53 25.07 -22.10 -17.60
CA ASP A 53 25.85 -21.40 -18.62
C ASP A 53 26.52 -20.18 -17.96
N PRO A 54 27.86 -19.99 -18.07
CA PRO A 54 28.54 -18.79 -17.59
C PRO A 54 27.99 -17.47 -18.15
N HIS A 55 27.32 -17.51 -19.31
CA HIS A 55 26.68 -16.37 -19.96
C HIS A 55 25.16 -16.34 -19.77
N SER A 56 24.60 -17.15 -18.86
CA SER A 56 23.17 -17.13 -18.57
C SER A 56 22.72 -15.74 -18.09
N ASN A 57 21.57 -15.29 -18.60
CA ASN A 57 20.87 -14.08 -18.12
C ASN A 57 19.66 -14.44 -17.25
N CYS A 58 19.69 -15.60 -16.59
CA CYS A 58 18.59 -16.06 -15.74
C CYS A 58 18.34 -15.11 -14.57
N GLN A 59 17.08 -14.67 -14.43
CA GLN A 59 16.57 -13.87 -13.31
C GLN A 59 15.59 -14.66 -12.43
N ASN A 60 15.88 -15.95 -12.25
CA ASN A 60 15.28 -16.78 -11.22
C ASN A 60 16.34 -17.15 -10.18
N LEU A 61 16.04 -16.94 -8.90
CA LEU A 61 16.89 -17.29 -7.77
C LEU A 61 16.23 -18.42 -6.97
N TYR A 62 17.04 -19.31 -6.38
CA TYR A 62 16.56 -20.48 -5.65
C TYR A 62 17.23 -20.57 -4.28
N VAL A 63 16.48 -20.83 -3.20
CA VAL A 63 17.03 -21.04 -1.85
C VAL A 63 16.39 -22.26 -1.20
N ASN A 64 17.06 -23.40 -1.25
CA ASN A 64 16.51 -24.68 -0.82
C ASN A 64 17.22 -25.25 0.42
N SER A 65 18.55 -25.16 0.49
CA SER A 65 19.37 -25.62 1.62
C SER A 65 20.76 -24.99 1.59
N ALA A 66 21.56 -25.23 2.64
CA ALA A 66 22.95 -24.77 2.75
C ALA A 66 23.87 -25.18 1.59
N THR A 67 23.54 -26.24 0.83
CA THR A 67 24.30 -26.65 -0.37
C THR A 67 23.55 -26.41 -1.68
N ASP A 68 22.34 -25.86 -1.63
CA ASP A 68 21.44 -25.71 -2.78
C ASP A 68 20.77 -24.33 -2.72
N PHE A 69 21.55 -23.29 -3.02
CA PHE A 69 21.07 -21.92 -3.07
C PHE A 69 21.73 -21.14 -4.20
N CYS A 70 21.22 -19.94 -4.45
CA CYS A 70 21.75 -19.01 -5.43
C CYS A 70 21.80 -17.60 -4.85
N LEU A 71 22.67 -16.77 -5.42
CA LEU A 71 22.84 -15.37 -5.10
C LEU A 71 22.68 -14.54 -6.38
N TRP A 72 22.21 -13.31 -6.22
CA TRP A 72 22.29 -12.31 -7.27
C TRP A 72 23.73 -11.82 -7.44
N GLY A 73 24.13 -11.50 -8.67
CA GLY A 73 25.44 -10.90 -8.95
C GLY A 73 25.44 -10.15 -10.28
N SER A 74 26.51 -9.38 -10.54
CA SER A 74 26.60 -8.59 -11.77
C SER A 74 26.53 -9.48 -13.03
N PRO A 75 25.86 -9.01 -14.11
CA PRO A 75 25.89 -9.67 -15.40
C PRO A 75 27.30 -9.70 -16.04
N GLY A 76 28.23 -8.83 -15.61
CA GLY A 76 29.58 -8.69 -16.17
C GLY A 76 29.59 -8.26 -17.64
N PRO A 77 30.76 -8.27 -18.32
CA PRO A 77 32.08 -8.65 -17.81
C PRO A 77 32.86 -7.51 -17.15
N GLU A 78 32.31 -6.29 -17.12
CA GLU A 78 32.90 -5.14 -16.43
C GLU A 78 32.71 -5.28 -14.92
N MET A 79 33.68 -4.79 -14.13
CA MET A 79 33.57 -4.80 -12.67
C MET A 79 32.62 -3.69 -12.23
N GLU A 80 31.56 -4.04 -11.53
CA GLU A 80 30.56 -3.09 -11.01
C GLU A 80 30.01 -3.55 -9.67
N GLY A 81 29.57 -2.60 -8.84
CA GLY A 81 28.92 -2.93 -7.58
C GLY A 81 27.55 -3.54 -7.79
N VAL A 82 27.04 -4.21 -6.76
CA VAL A 82 25.64 -4.67 -6.77
C VAL A 82 24.72 -3.45 -6.90
N GLY A 83 24.98 -2.36 -6.15
CA GLY A 83 24.24 -1.10 -6.22
C GLY A 83 24.19 -0.44 -7.61
N ALA A 84 25.23 -0.59 -8.43
CA ALA A 84 25.25 -0.09 -9.80
C ALA A 84 24.54 -1.01 -10.80
N SER A 85 24.26 -2.25 -10.40
CA SER A 85 23.71 -3.31 -11.26
C SER A 85 22.36 -3.85 -10.80
N GLU A 86 21.76 -3.32 -9.72
CA GLU A 86 20.58 -3.86 -9.03
C GLU A 86 19.47 -4.30 -9.98
N ARG A 87 19.09 -3.42 -10.91
CA ARG A 87 18.00 -3.66 -11.87
C ARG A 87 18.29 -4.77 -12.91
N LYS A 88 19.56 -5.11 -13.11
CA LYS A 88 20.09 -6.00 -14.16
C LYS A 88 20.91 -7.20 -13.66
N VAL A 89 20.97 -7.44 -12.34
CA VAL A 89 21.67 -8.61 -11.78
C VAL A 89 21.08 -9.92 -12.29
N VAL A 90 21.91 -10.97 -12.27
CA VAL A 90 21.59 -12.32 -12.74
C VAL A 90 21.94 -13.36 -11.66
N SER A 91 21.33 -14.53 -11.76
CA SER A 91 21.42 -15.58 -10.73
C SER A 91 22.66 -16.48 -10.91
N TYR A 92 23.42 -16.63 -9.82
CA TYR A 92 24.55 -17.54 -9.67
C TYR A 92 24.24 -18.59 -8.59
N CYS A 93 24.23 -19.87 -8.94
CA CYS A 93 23.85 -20.96 -8.02
C CYS A 93 25.04 -21.84 -7.60
N THR A 94 24.94 -22.47 -6.42
CA THR A 94 25.86 -23.53 -5.99
C THR A 94 25.70 -24.81 -6.83
N LYS A 95 24.49 -25.05 -7.38
CA LYS A 95 24.15 -26.25 -8.15
C LYS A 95 23.55 -25.93 -9.51
N SER A 96 23.91 -26.77 -10.48
CA SER A 96 23.27 -26.83 -11.81
C SER A 96 21.83 -27.35 -11.72
N GLY A 97 21.10 -27.41 -12.84
CA GLY A 97 19.69 -27.81 -12.87
C GLY A 97 18.68 -26.64 -12.95
N ARG A 98 19.14 -25.40 -13.16
CA ARG A 98 18.37 -24.16 -12.94
C ARG A 98 18.38 -23.15 -14.09
N GLY A 99 19.20 -23.40 -15.10
CA GLY A 99 19.42 -22.46 -16.20
C GLY A 99 20.26 -21.24 -15.82
N THR A 100 20.85 -21.22 -14.63
CA THR A 100 21.60 -20.10 -14.03
C THR A 100 23.09 -20.16 -14.34
N ARG A 101 23.84 -19.14 -13.91
CA ARG A 101 25.30 -19.22 -13.77
C ARG A 101 25.62 -20.13 -12.57
N LEU A 102 26.86 -20.63 -12.50
CA LEU A 102 27.38 -21.31 -11.32
C LEU A 102 28.28 -20.36 -10.54
N ILE A 103 28.17 -20.38 -9.20
CA ILE A 103 29.12 -19.68 -8.32
C ILE A 103 30.51 -20.30 -8.54
N PRO A 104 31.54 -19.53 -8.93
CA PRO A 104 32.87 -20.10 -9.21
C PRO A 104 33.52 -20.72 -7.96
N PRO A 105 34.31 -21.81 -8.10
CA PRO A 105 34.99 -22.45 -6.96
C PRO A 105 35.84 -21.47 -6.13
N GLY A 106 35.79 -21.63 -4.80
CA GLY A 106 36.48 -20.77 -3.84
C GLY A 106 35.99 -19.31 -3.77
N THR A 107 34.83 -18.98 -4.34
CA THR A 107 34.16 -17.67 -4.16
C THR A 107 33.65 -17.52 -2.72
N LEU A 108 32.82 -18.45 -2.26
CA LEU A 108 32.32 -18.50 -0.89
C LEU A 108 33.43 -18.96 0.06
N LYS A 109 33.60 -18.28 1.19
CA LYS A 109 34.56 -18.62 2.25
C LYS A 109 33.89 -19.27 3.45
N SER A 110 32.66 -18.83 3.76
CA SER A 110 31.76 -19.41 4.74
C SER A 110 30.31 -19.41 4.23
N VAL A 111 29.48 -20.27 4.84
CA VAL A 111 28.03 -20.38 4.59
C VAL A 111 27.34 -20.75 5.90
N HIS A 112 26.60 -19.81 6.47
CA HIS A 112 25.64 -20.04 7.54
C HIS A 112 24.24 -20.08 6.93
N PHE A 113 23.62 -21.26 6.88
CA PHE A 113 22.23 -21.43 6.49
C PHE A 113 21.37 -21.66 7.73
N VAL A 114 20.36 -20.82 7.94
CA VAL A 114 19.41 -20.94 9.06
C VAL A 114 18.00 -21.08 8.52
N LYS A 115 17.31 -22.14 8.96
CA LYS A 115 15.88 -22.34 8.72
C LYS A 115 15.08 -22.01 9.98
N THR A 116 13.98 -21.29 9.82
CA THR A 116 13.07 -20.91 10.90
C THR A 116 11.62 -21.25 10.52
N PRO A 117 10.64 -21.11 11.42
CA PRO A 117 9.22 -21.29 11.10
C PRO A 117 8.69 -20.36 9.99
N ASP A 118 9.26 -19.15 9.88
CA ASP A 118 8.75 -18.03 9.09
C ASP A 118 9.64 -17.64 7.89
N TYR A 119 10.93 -17.97 7.90
CA TYR A 119 11.86 -17.70 6.80
C TYR A 119 13.03 -18.69 6.73
N VAL A 120 13.76 -18.68 5.61
CA VAL A 120 15.12 -19.22 5.51
C VAL A 120 16.10 -18.11 5.20
N GLN A 121 17.31 -18.21 5.73
CA GLN A 121 18.38 -17.23 5.56
C GLN A 121 19.68 -17.94 5.20
N VAL A 122 20.44 -17.37 4.28
CA VAL A 122 21.82 -17.77 3.97
C VAL A 122 22.72 -16.55 4.04
N SER A 123 23.89 -16.69 4.63
CA SER A 123 24.83 -15.58 4.85
C SER A 123 26.27 -16.06 5.02
N GLY A 124 27.25 -15.22 4.75
CA GLY A 124 28.64 -15.49 5.08
C GLY A 124 29.64 -14.55 4.40
N ALA A 125 30.92 -14.90 4.52
CA ALA A 125 32.04 -14.25 3.84
C ALA A 125 32.31 -14.87 2.46
N ALA A 126 32.80 -14.05 1.54
CA ALA A 126 33.06 -14.41 0.15
C ALA A 126 34.17 -13.55 -0.49
N ASP A 127 34.54 -13.89 -1.72
CA ASP A 127 35.40 -13.11 -2.63
C ASP A 127 34.68 -13.04 -3.98
N PHE A 128 33.83 -12.03 -4.16
CA PHE A 128 32.97 -11.88 -5.34
C PHE A 128 33.67 -11.26 -6.56
N SER A 129 35.01 -11.16 -6.55
CA SER A 129 35.79 -10.75 -7.71
C SER A 129 35.50 -11.61 -8.96
N LYS A 130 35.21 -12.90 -8.76
CA LYS A 130 34.82 -13.86 -9.80
C LYS A 130 33.37 -13.74 -10.27
N MET A 131 32.56 -12.91 -9.60
CA MET A 131 31.18 -12.53 -9.96
C MET A 131 31.09 -11.05 -10.38
N PHE A 132 32.24 -10.47 -10.78
CA PHE A 132 32.40 -9.10 -11.28
C PHE A 132 32.12 -7.98 -10.26
N ILE A 133 32.20 -8.28 -8.96
CA ILE A 133 32.00 -7.29 -7.88
C ILE A 133 33.35 -7.02 -7.20
N ASN A 134 33.69 -5.74 -7.00
CA ASN A 134 34.93 -5.30 -6.33
C ASN A 134 34.65 -4.25 -5.24
N ALA A 135 35.68 -3.93 -4.44
CA ALA A 135 35.59 -2.94 -3.38
C ALA A 135 35.19 -1.53 -3.88
N GLU A 136 35.61 -1.16 -5.09
CA GLU A 136 35.36 0.17 -5.68
C GLU A 136 33.91 0.34 -6.16
N GLY A 137 33.27 -0.74 -6.61
CA GLY A 137 31.87 -0.74 -7.02
C GLY A 137 30.88 -0.63 -5.86
N GLY A 138 31.27 -1.09 -4.67
CA GLY A 138 30.42 -1.11 -3.48
C GLY A 138 29.42 -2.26 -3.45
N GLY A 139 28.68 -2.34 -2.34
CA GLY A 139 27.56 -3.28 -2.18
C GLY A 139 26.26 -2.79 -2.81
N GLY A 140 25.17 -3.49 -2.51
CA GLY A 140 23.82 -3.12 -2.94
C GLY A 140 22.75 -3.91 -2.20
N GLU A 141 21.51 -3.45 -2.34
CA GLU A 141 20.30 -4.03 -1.75
C GLU A 141 19.39 -4.51 -2.89
N LEU A 142 18.72 -5.64 -2.67
CA LEU A 142 17.95 -6.33 -3.71
C LEU A 142 16.72 -6.98 -3.08
N ASP A 143 15.55 -6.68 -3.64
CA ASP A 143 14.26 -7.02 -3.08
C ASP A 143 13.18 -7.15 -4.19
N PRO A 144 11.99 -7.71 -3.90
CA PRO A 144 10.92 -7.89 -4.88
C PRO A 144 10.16 -6.59 -5.23
N HIS A 145 10.34 -5.50 -4.48
CA HIS A 145 9.58 -4.26 -4.64
C HIS A 145 10.40 -3.19 -5.38
N GLY A 146 11.60 -2.86 -4.91
CA GLY A 146 12.46 -1.80 -5.47
C GLY A 146 11.84 -0.39 -5.40
N GLU A 147 12.59 0.64 -5.83
CA GLU A 147 12.12 2.05 -5.75
C GLU A 147 10.87 2.31 -6.62
N ASP A 148 10.70 1.61 -7.74
CA ASP A 148 9.60 1.82 -8.70
C ASP A 148 8.54 0.70 -8.73
N GLY A 149 8.59 -0.26 -7.81
CA GLY A 149 7.60 -1.33 -7.68
C GLY A 149 7.79 -2.51 -8.64
N LEU A 150 8.90 -2.56 -9.38
CA LEU A 150 9.21 -3.62 -10.36
C LEU A 150 10.20 -4.68 -9.85
N GLY A 151 10.73 -4.49 -8.63
CA GLY A 151 11.78 -5.29 -8.03
C GLY A 151 13.20 -4.95 -8.51
N ASN A 152 14.17 -5.32 -7.67
CA ASN A 152 15.61 -5.20 -7.90
C ASN A 152 16.24 -6.61 -7.74
N PRO A 153 16.46 -7.39 -8.81
CA PRO A 153 16.28 -7.04 -10.22
C PRO A 153 14.81 -7.00 -10.68
N ILE A 154 14.59 -6.25 -11.76
CA ILE A 154 13.29 -6.18 -12.44
C ILE A 154 12.88 -7.61 -12.84
N GLY A 155 11.69 -8.05 -12.41
CA GLY A 155 11.20 -9.41 -12.72
C GLY A 155 12.03 -10.53 -12.09
N GLY A 156 12.71 -10.26 -10.97
CA GLY A 156 13.43 -11.24 -10.17
C GLY A 156 12.50 -12.21 -9.44
N LEU A 157 12.46 -13.48 -9.86
CA LEU A 157 11.60 -14.49 -9.24
C LEU A 157 12.39 -15.38 -8.28
N VAL A 158 11.98 -15.43 -7.01
CA VAL A 158 12.60 -16.28 -5.99
C VAL A 158 11.77 -17.53 -5.73
N PHE A 159 12.41 -18.70 -5.74
CA PHE A 159 11.79 -20.00 -5.47
C PHE A 159 12.46 -20.74 -4.31
N THR A 160 11.68 -21.49 -3.54
CA THR A 160 12.19 -22.28 -2.40
C THR A 160 11.38 -23.56 -2.19
N ASN A 161 12.05 -24.64 -1.79
CA ASN A 161 11.43 -25.86 -1.24
C ASN A 161 11.83 -26.09 0.23
N ALA A 162 12.43 -25.10 0.91
CA ALA A 162 12.90 -25.27 2.28
C ALA A 162 11.75 -25.46 3.28
N PHE A 163 10.57 -24.93 2.96
CA PHE A 163 9.34 -25.04 3.76
C PHE A 163 8.49 -26.29 3.47
N GLY A 164 8.88 -27.14 2.51
CA GLY A 164 8.17 -28.38 2.19
C GLY A 164 8.57 -28.99 0.84
N HIS A 165 8.16 -30.24 0.56
CA HIS A 165 8.67 -31.01 -0.59
C HIS A 165 8.36 -30.44 -1.99
N LYS A 166 7.58 -29.35 -2.11
CA LYS A 166 7.29 -28.68 -3.38
C LYS A 166 8.05 -27.37 -3.45
N LEU A 167 8.66 -27.11 -4.60
CA LEU A 167 9.24 -25.82 -4.94
C LEU A 167 8.09 -24.81 -5.15
N VAL A 168 8.08 -23.72 -4.39
CA VAL A 168 7.09 -22.63 -4.46
C VAL A 168 7.80 -21.31 -4.73
N GLN A 169 7.09 -20.32 -5.28
CA GLN A 169 7.58 -18.94 -5.26
C GLN A 169 7.52 -18.41 -3.83
N ALA A 170 8.52 -17.63 -3.44
CA ALA A 170 8.46 -16.76 -2.28
C ALA A 170 8.39 -15.32 -2.78
N HIS A 171 7.39 -14.57 -2.31
CA HIS A 171 7.14 -13.23 -2.82
C HIS A 171 7.78 -12.13 -1.96
N GLU A 172 8.14 -12.45 -0.72
CA GLU A 172 8.87 -11.55 0.18
C GLU A 172 10.28 -12.13 0.43
N TRP A 173 11.30 -11.38 0.03
CA TRP A 173 12.71 -11.72 0.18
C TRP A 173 13.54 -10.44 0.17
N HIS A 174 14.77 -10.49 0.67
CA HIS A 174 15.72 -9.38 0.57
C HIS A 174 17.15 -9.91 0.62
N SER A 175 18.05 -9.28 -0.12
CA SER A 175 19.45 -9.67 -0.27
C SER A 175 20.35 -8.46 -0.18
N PHE A 176 21.42 -8.57 0.60
CA PHE A 176 22.50 -7.60 0.65
C PHE A 176 23.79 -8.31 0.29
N MET A 177 24.61 -7.66 -0.53
CA MET A 177 25.91 -8.19 -0.94
C MET A 177 26.89 -7.05 -1.18
N ASP A 178 28.10 -7.20 -0.66
CA ASP A 178 29.27 -6.42 -1.05
C ASP A 178 30.37 -7.36 -1.59
N HIS A 179 31.56 -6.86 -1.89
CA HIS A 179 32.67 -7.68 -2.42
C HIS A 179 33.19 -8.80 -1.50
N THR A 180 32.88 -8.73 -0.20
CA THR A 180 33.41 -9.57 0.89
C THR A 180 32.34 -10.26 1.73
N THR A 181 31.12 -9.73 1.82
CA THR A 181 30.04 -10.32 2.63
C THR A 181 28.72 -10.42 1.85
N TYR A 182 27.87 -11.36 2.23
CA TYR A 182 26.51 -11.47 1.71
C TYR A 182 25.54 -12.00 2.77
N CYS A 183 24.28 -11.65 2.60
CA CYS A 183 23.14 -12.27 3.27
C CYS A 183 21.90 -12.19 2.38
N LEU A 184 21.08 -13.23 2.43
CA LEU A 184 19.84 -13.36 1.69
C LEU A 184 18.83 -14.07 2.59
N ARG A 185 17.67 -13.45 2.80
CA ARG A 185 16.53 -14.05 3.51
C ARG A 185 15.35 -14.16 2.56
N VAL A 186 14.68 -15.30 2.62
CA VAL A 186 13.50 -15.65 1.83
C VAL A 186 12.40 -16.04 2.80
N CYS A 187 11.33 -15.24 2.84
CA CYS A 187 10.24 -15.43 3.79
C CYS A 187 9.18 -16.38 3.24
N LYS A 188 8.55 -17.10 4.16
CA LYS A 188 7.46 -18.01 3.86
C LYS A 188 6.17 -17.19 3.72
N ASP A 189 5.56 -17.25 2.55
CA ASP A 189 4.27 -16.64 2.25
C ASP A 189 3.26 -16.84 3.40
N SER A 190 2.92 -15.73 4.05
CA SER A 190 2.09 -15.63 5.25
C SER A 190 1.70 -14.16 5.45
N SER A 191 0.79 -13.86 6.38
CA SER A 191 0.42 -12.48 6.72
C SER A 191 1.57 -11.66 7.32
N SER A 192 2.60 -12.33 7.86
CA SER A 192 3.78 -11.72 8.50
C SER A 192 5.05 -11.80 7.64
N ALA A 193 4.97 -12.31 6.41
CA ALA A 193 6.14 -12.50 5.55
C ALA A 193 6.91 -11.19 5.30
N HIS A 194 6.18 -10.11 5.02
CA HIS A 194 6.71 -8.76 4.86
C HIS A 194 7.46 -8.27 6.11
N ASP A 195 6.95 -8.54 7.32
CA ASP A 195 7.58 -8.05 8.56
C ASP A 195 8.91 -8.73 8.85
N TYR A 196 9.04 -10.01 8.49
CA TYR A 196 10.29 -10.78 8.64
C TYR A 196 11.32 -10.54 7.52
N CYS A 197 10.89 -10.15 6.32
CA CYS A 197 11.77 -9.79 5.19
C CYS A 197 11.95 -8.27 5.01
N LYS A 198 11.55 -7.49 6.01
CA LYS A 198 11.64 -6.03 6.01
C LYS A 198 13.10 -5.54 5.89
N ASN A 199 13.34 -4.68 4.92
CA ASN A 199 14.65 -4.22 4.44
C ASN A 199 14.86 -2.70 4.62
N ILE A 200 14.66 -2.16 5.82
CA ILE A 200 14.68 -0.69 6.05
C ILE A 200 16.05 -0.07 6.34
N TYR A 201 17.15 -0.80 6.13
CA TYR A 201 18.49 -0.37 6.51
C TYR A 201 19.55 -0.61 5.42
N ASP A 202 19.35 0.03 4.28
CA ASP A 202 20.14 -0.07 3.04
C ASP A 202 21.66 0.08 3.29
N GLU A 203 22.09 1.25 3.78
CA GLU A 203 23.51 1.58 4.10
C GLU A 203 24.13 0.80 5.28
N LEU A 204 23.34 0.08 6.10
CA LEU A 204 23.82 -0.66 7.30
C LEU A 204 23.86 -2.18 7.05
N GLY A 205 23.25 -2.65 5.97
CA GLY A 205 23.46 -3.99 5.43
C GLY A 205 23.03 -5.14 6.32
N CYS A 206 23.75 -6.26 6.18
CA CYS A 206 23.39 -7.55 6.76
C CYS A 206 23.18 -7.52 8.27
N GLN A 207 24.09 -6.90 9.03
CA GLN A 207 24.02 -6.97 10.51
C GLN A 207 22.74 -6.37 11.10
N PHE A 208 22.09 -5.42 10.41
CA PHE A 208 20.89 -4.75 10.90
C PHE A 208 19.58 -5.35 10.36
N ASN A 209 19.56 -5.82 9.11
CA ASN A 209 18.37 -6.44 8.49
C ASN A 209 18.29 -7.95 8.76
N MET A 210 19.45 -8.61 8.78
CA MET A 210 19.65 -10.05 8.91
C MET A 210 20.77 -10.36 9.93
N PRO A 211 20.59 -10.04 11.23
CA PRO A 211 21.62 -10.28 12.24
C PRO A 211 22.01 -11.76 12.30
N THR A 212 23.30 -12.02 12.10
CA THR A 212 23.94 -13.34 12.13
C THR A 212 24.87 -13.47 13.33
N GLY A 213 25.26 -14.71 13.66
CA GLY A 213 26.37 -14.94 14.58
C GLY A 213 27.70 -14.38 14.04
N PRO A 214 28.76 -14.35 14.86
CA PRO A 214 30.11 -14.11 14.39
C PRO A 214 30.50 -15.16 13.35
N ASP A 215 31.10 -14.71 12.25
CA ASP A 215 31.61 -15.54 11.16
C ASP A 215 33.14 -15.40 11.12
N ASP A 216 33.88 -16.52 11.19
CA ASP A 216 35.35 -16.54 11.16
C ASP A 216 35.93 -16.60 9.73
N GLY A 217 35.06 -16.66 8.72
CA GLY A 217 35.39 -16.77 7.31
C GLY A 217 35.69 -18.18 6.83
N ASN A 218 35.46 -19.23 7.62
CA ASN A 218 35.71 -20.64 7.26
C ASN A 218 34.58 -21.61 7.66
N ASP A 219 33.54 -21.14 8.36
CA ASP A 219 32.43 -21.97 8.80
C ASP A 219 31.43 -22.31 7.67
N PHE A 220 31.07 -23.60 7.56
CA PHE A 220 30.06 -24.09 6.62
C PHE A 220 29.04 -24.93 7.38
N GLU A 221 27.87 -24.36 7.66
CA GLU A 221 26.86 -25.00 8.52
C GLU A 221 25.42 -24.81 8.04
N SER A 222 24.57 -25.76 8.44
CA SER A 222 23.12 -25.72 8.28
C SER A 222 22.47 -25.89 9.65
N CYS A 223 21.73 -24.88 10.11
CA CYS A 223 21.06 -24.85 11.41
C CYS A 223 19.54 -24.73 11.25
N GLU A 224 18.80 -25.15 12.27
CA GLU A 224 17.45 -24.66 12.55
C GLU A 224 17.56 -23.49 13.55
N GLY A 225 16.58 -22.58 13.59
CA GLY A 225 16.62 -21.44 14.50
C GLY A 225 15.26 -20.79 14.74
N ASP A 226 15.21 -19.92 15.75
CA ASP A 226 14.03 -19.14 16.08
C ASP A 226 13.84 -17.98 15.09
N SER A 227 12.59 -17.53 14.89
CA SER A 227 12.28 -16.37 14.04
C SER A 227 12.88 -15.08 14.64
N ALA A 228 13.60 -14.31 13.83
CA ALA A 228 14.17 -13.03 14.23
C ALA A 228 13.13 -12.00 14.70
N GLN A 229 13.57 -11.10 15.57
CA GLN A 229 12.79 -9.91 15.90
C GLN A 229 12.64 -9.01 14.67
N ILE A 230 11.42 -8.49 14.44
CA ILE A 230 11.08 -7.61 13.31
C ILE A 230 12.09 -6.46 13.14
N VAL A 231 12.57 -6.27 11.91
CA VAL A 231 13.58 -5.25 11.58
C VAL A 231 13.03 -3.85 11.90
N GLY A 232 13.85 -2.99 12.50
CA GLY A 232 13.45 -1.66 12.98
C GLY A 232 13.04 -1.57 14.46
N VAL A 233 12.53 -2.65 15.06
CA VAL A 233 11.76 -2.57 16.31
C VAL A 233 12.60 -2.91 17.55
N TYR A 234 13.07 -1.92 18.31
CA TYR A 234 13.88 -2.14 19.53
C TYR A 234 13.01 -2.11 20.77
N THR A 235 13.04 -3.19 21.56
CA THR A 235 12.33 -3.30 22.84
C THR A 235 13.32 -3.19 23.99
N GLU A 236 13.25 -2.12 24.77
CA GLU A 236 14.11 -1.88 25.94
C GLU A 236 13.23 -1.64 27.18
N ASN A 237 13.45 -2.42 28.25
CA ASN A 237 12.66 -2.34 29.49
C ASN A 237 11.13 -2.43 29.30
N GLY A 238 10.67 -3.12 28.25
CA GLY A 238 9.26 -3.24 27.89
C GLY A 238 8.69 -2.08 27.06
N ALA A 239 9.46 -1.01 26.84
CA ALA A 239 9.12 0.05 25.89
C ALA A 239 9.55 -0.35 24.48
N VAL A 240 8.63 -0.27 23.52
CA VAL A 240 8.91 -0.51 22.09
C VAL A 240 9.25 0.81 21.41
N SER A 241 10.36 0.83 20.69
CA SER A 241 10.86 1.98 19.92
C SER A 241 11.24 1.53 18.51
N THR A 242 11.37 2.48 17.59
CA THR A 242 11.86 2.19 16.22
C THR A 242 13.04 3.08 15.86
N PHE A 243 14.06 2.47 15.25
CA PHE A 243 15.17 3.17 14.61
C PHE A 243 15.03 3.05 13.10
N PHE A 244 15.42 4.12 12.41
CA PHE A 244 15.51 4.17 10.95
C PHE A 244 16.87 4.74 10.58
N GLN A 245 17.53 4.15 9.58
CA GLN A 245 18.87 4.56 9.17
C GLN A 245 18.98 6.04 8.81
N SER A 246 17.92 6.65 8.27
CA SER A 246 17.86 8.09 7.96
C SER A 246 18.08 9.00 9.18
N GLN A 247 17.94 8.49 10.41
CA GLN A 247 18.20 9.21 11.65
C GLN A 247 19.71 9.49 11.86
N THR A 248 20.61 8.67 11.30
CA THR A 248 22.08 8.86 11.39
C THR A 248 22.51 10.17 10.71
N LYS A 249 21.87 10.50 9.59
CA LYS A 249 22.07 11.74 8.81
C LYS A 249 21.69 13.00 9.61
N LYS A 250 20.97 12.84 10.73
CA LYS A 250 20.63 13.90 11.70
C LYS A 250 21.47 13.83 12.99
N GLY A 251 22.55 13.04 13.00
CA GLY A 251 23.47 12.91 14.13
C GLY A 251 23.02 11.97 15.25
N GLN A 252 21.94 11.20 15.07
CA GLN A 252 21.60 10.14 16.03
C GLN A 252 22.66 9.02 15.96
N PRO A 253 23.13 8.50 17.10
CA PRO A 253 24.00 7.34 17.11
C PRO A 253 23.25 6.13 16.55
N VAL A 254 23.93 5.32 15.74
CA VAL A 254 23.42 4.02 15.31
C VAL A 254 23.27 3.14 16.57
N PRO A 255 22.08 2.58 16.88
CA PRO A 255 21.94 1.62 17.97
C PRO A 255 22.74 0.36 17.66
N PRO A 256 23.11 -0.47 18.66
CA PRO A 256 23.76 -1.73 18.37
C PRO A 256 22.89 -2.61 17.45
N PRO A 257 23.49 -3.41 16.56
CA PRO A 257 22.78 -4.47 15.85
C PRO A 257 22.00 -5.34 16.84
N LYS A 258 20.83 -5.82 16.43
CA LYS A 258 20.06 -6.76 17.23
C LYS A 258 20.84 -8.07 17.39
N PRO A 259 20.69 -8.80 18.51
CA PRO A 259 21.25 -10.13 18.64
C PRO A 259 20.69 -11.05 17.54
N ALA A 260 21.55 -11.91 17.00
CA ALA A 260 21.11 -12.99 16.14
C ALA A 260 20.12 -13.92 16.89
N PRO A 261 19.14 -14.52 16.21
CA PRO A 261 18.24 -15.49 16.83
C PRO A 261 19.00 -16.71 17.33
N SER A 262 18.44 -17.43 18.30
CA SER A 262 18.98 -18.71 18.74
C SER A 262 19.02 -19.70 17.58
N SER A 263 20.20 -20.21 17.25
CA SER A 263 20.37 -21.35 16.36
C SER A 263 20.51 -22.65 17.16
N SER A 264 20.13 -23.76 16.52
CA SER A 264 20.17 -25.10 17.09
C SER A 264 20.35 -26.14 15.97
N GLN A 265 20.73 -27.36 16.36
CA GLN A 265 20.89 -28.48 15.41
C GLN A 265 21.84 -28.19 14.23
N CYS A 266 22.81 -27.29 14.43
CA CYS A 266 23.78 -26.93 13.41
C CYS A 266 24.62 -28.14 12.98
N THR A 267 24.52 -28.51 11.71
CA THR A 267 25.32 -29.57 11.08
C THR A 267 26.38 -28.94 10.17
N PRO A 268 27.68 -29.14 10.44
CA PRO A 268 28.73 -28.68 9.54
C PRO A 268 28.77 -29.53 8.26
N PHE A 269 29.18 -28.92 7.15
CA PHE A 269 29.40 -29.59 5.86
C PHE A 269 30.72 -29.12 5.24
N ALA A 270 31.21 -29.80 4.19
CA ALA A 270 32.47 -29.43 3.57
C ALA A 270 32.23 -28.39 2.46
N SER A 271 33.13 -27.42 2.31
CA SER A 271 33.10 -26.47 1.18
C SER A 271 33.09 -27.17 -0.19
N SER A 272 33.69 -28.37 -0.29
CA SER A 272 33.65 -29.23 -1.47
C SER A 272 32.25 -29.73 -1.84
N ASP A 273 31.29 -29.74 -0.91
CA ASP A 273 29.91 -30.16 -1.16
C ASP A 273 29.15 -29.12 -2.01
N LEU A 274 29.63 -27.87 -2.03
CA LEU A 274 29.22 -26.82 -2.98
C LEU A 274 29.84 -27.04 -4.37
N GLU A 275 31.04 -27.62 -4.43
CA GLU A 275 31.77 -27.85 -5.69
C GLU A 275 31.36 -29.12 -6.45
N GLY A 276 30.52 -29.97 -5.85
CA GLY A 276 30.17 -31.31 -6.36
C GLY A 276 29.54 -31.33 -7.77
N THR A 277 28.93 -30.22 -8.21
CA THR A 277 28.40 -30.04 -9.58
C THR A 277 29.27 -29.14 -10.48
N VAL A 278 30.34 -28.56 -9.95
CA VAL A 278 31.09 -27.45 -10.57
C VAL A 278 32.37 -27.93 -11.29
N ARG A 279 32.83 -29.16 -11.03
CA ARG A 279 34.08 -29.69 -11.61
C ARG A 279 34.08 -29.97 -13.12
N ALA A 280 32.93 -29.93 -13.79
CA ALA A 280 32.84 -30.17 -15.24
C ALA A 280 32.93 -28.89 -16.12
N PRO A 281 32.24 -27.77 -15.82
CA PRO A 281 32.17 -26.64 -16.77
C PRO A 281 33.41 -25.74 -16.79
N PHE A 282 34.10 -25.57 -15.65
CA PHE A 282 35.22 -24.62 -15.52
C PHE A 282 36.58 -25.17 -15.99
N ALA A 283 36.66 -26.45 -16.40
CA ALA A 283 37.90 -27.13 -16.78
C ALA A 283 38.57 -26.59 -18.07
N HIS A 284 37.95 -25.62 -18.78
CA HIS A 284 38.41 -25.12 -20.08
C HIS A 284 38.61 -23.60 -20.18
N VAL A 285 38.54 -22.83 -19.09
CA VAL A 285 38.81 -21.37 -19.12
C VAL A 285 40.33 -21.04 -19.02
N GLY A 286 41.19 -22.06 -19.20
CA GLY A 286 42.64 -21.91 -19.27
C GLY A 286 43.13 -21.71 -20.70
N THR A 287 43.68 -20.53 -20.98
CA THR A 287 44.51 -20.18 -22.17
C THR A 287 43.88 -20.37 -23.56
N ALA A 288 43.29 -19.30 -24.10
CA ALA A 288 42.96 -19.17 -25.52
C ALA A 288 43.75 -18.04 -26.21
N THR A 289 45.00 -18.31 -26.61
CA THR A 289 45.67 -17.50 -27.64
C THR A 289 45.04 -17.78 -29.01
N PRO A 290 44.76 -16.76 -29.85
CA PRO A 290 43.96 -16.95 -31.06
C PRO A 290 44.73 -17.66 -32.18
N ALA A 291 44.22 -18.80 -32.64
CA ALA A 291 44.72 -19.52 -33.80
C ALA A 291 43.70 -19.54 -34.95
N LYS A 292 44.19 -19.36 -36.19
CA LYS A 292 43.39 -19.29 -37.43
C LYS A 292 42.64 -20.60 -37.73
N PRO A 293 41.50 -20.55 -38.46
CA PRO A 293 40.68 -21.73 -38.71
C PRO A 293 41.21 -22.60 -39.87
N LYS A 294 41.18 -23.93 -39.69
CA LYS A 294 41.19 -24.91 -40.80
C LYS A 294 40.36 -26.16 -40.49
N SER A 295 39.37 -26.37 -41.35
CA SER A 295 38.74 -27.62 -41.81
C SER A 295 39.18 -28.98 -41.22
N SER A 296 38.21 -29.67 -40.61
CA SER A 296 37.82 -31.08 -40.80
C SER A 296 38.88 -32.18 -41.05
N ALA A 297 38.91 -33.19 -40.16
CA ALA A 297 39.06 -34.61 -40.51
C ALA A 297 38.62 -35.53 -39.35
N THR A 298 38.41 -36.81 -39.64
CA THR A 298 37.68 -37.79 -38.81
C THR A 298 38.60 -38.83 -38.14
N SER A 299 38.04 -39.54 -37.14
CA SER A 299 38.31 -40.94 -36.73
C SER A 299 39.44 -41.36 -35.76
N THR A 300 39.03 -42.32 -34.91
CA THR A 300 39.76 -43.48 -34.33
C THR A 300 40.71 -43.33 -33.13
N SER A 301 40.14 -43.61 -31.94
CA SER A 301 40.53 -44.68 -31.00
C SER A 301 42.00 -45.05 -30.78
N SER A 302 42.46 -45.01 -29.52
CA SER A 302 43.09 -46.16 -28.86
C SER A 302 43.26 -45.94 -27.33
N SER A 303 43.48 -47.04 -26.61
CA SER A 303 43.42 -47.15 -25.15
C SER A 303 44.78 -47.45 -24.49
N SER A 304 45.09 -46.85 -23.34
CA SER A 304 45.94 -47.37 -22.24
C SER A 304 45.93 -46.31 -21.12
N SER A 305 45.65 -46.55 -19.84
CA SER A 305 45.99 -47.62 -18.87
C SER A 305 47.36 -47.44 -18.18
N SER A 306 47.35 -47.62 -16.85
CA SER A 306 48.48 -47.55 -15.89
C SER A 306 49.09 -46.15 -15.61
N SER A 307 49.67 -45.86 -14.44
CA SER A 307 49.47 -46.39 -13.06
C SER A 307 50.28 -45.56 -12.05
N SER A 308 49.72 -45.36 -10.83
CA SER A 308 50.42 -45.30 -9.53
C SER A 308 51.77 -44.55 -9.36
N SER A 309 51.85 -43.68 -8.35
CA SER A 309 52.65 -43.98 -7.13
C SER A 309 52.60 -42.84 -6.10
N SER A 310 53.00 -43.17 -4.87
CA SER A 310 52.80 -42.44 -3.62
C SER A 310 54.11 -41.96 -2.97
N SER A 311 54.10 -40.81 -2.30
CA SER A 311 54.87 -40.47 -1.07
C SER A 311 54.50 -39.03 -0.66
N SER A 312 54.10 -38.66 0.56
CA SER A 312 54.48 -39.00 1.95
C SER A 312 55.64 -38.16 2.51
N THR A 313 55.53 -37.83 3.81
CA THR A 313 56.42 -37.02 4.70
C THR A 313 56.20 -35.49 4.72
N LEU A 314 56.42 -34.74 5.81
CA LEU A 314 56.18 -34.92 7.27
C LEU A 314 56.72 -33.67 8.01
N SER A 315 55.90 -33.07 8.87
CA SER A 315 56.25 -32.43 10.16
C SER A 315 57.35 -31.36 10.31
N SER A 316 56.97 -30.22 10.89
CA SER A 316 57.62 -29.52 12.03
C SER A 316 56.81 -28.25 12.36
N SER A 317 56.78 -27.64 13.56
CA SER A 317 56.82 -28.04 14.98
C SER A 317 57.05 -26.77 15.81
N SER A 318 56.60 -26.74 17.08
CA SER A 318 56.94 -25.74 18.13
C SER A 318 56.27 -24.33 18.04
N SER A 319 56.05 -23.58 19.12
CA SER A 319 55.71 -23.87 20.54
C SER A 319 55.55 -22.57 21.36
N SER A 320 54.88 -22.64 22.53
CA SER A 320 55.02 -21.72 23.70
C SER A 320 54.42 -20.30 23.63
N SER A 321 54.03 -19.60 24.71
CA SER A 321 53.59 -19.99 26.09
C SER A 321 53.21 -18.74 26.93
N ASN A 322 52.41 -18.94 28.00
CA ASN A 322 52.19 -18.04 29.17
C ASN A 322 51.39 -16.73 28.96
N GLY A 323 50.60 -16.23 29.94
CA GLY A 323 50.25 -16.73 31.29
C GLY A 323 48.92 -16.09 31.79
N SER A 324 48.12 -16.75 32.64
CA SER A 324 48.06 -16.59 34.13
C SER A 324 47.67 -15.17 34.60
N ALA A 325 46.70 -14.92 35.50
CA ALA A 325 45.87 -15.71 36.44
C ALA A 325 44.51 -14.96 36.66
N GLY A 326 43.49 -15.34 37.45
CA GLY A 326 43.22 -16.52 38.28
C GLY A 326 42.51 -16.18 39.62
N VAL A 327 41.25 -16.64 39.78
CA VAL A 327 40.71 -17.40 40.97
C VAL A 327 40.17 -16.56 42.19
N PRO A 328 39.08 -16.94 42.94
CA PRO A 328 37.79 -17.62 42.57
C PRO A 328 36.54 -17.42 43.55
N LEU A 329 35.45 -18.22 43.37
CA LEU A 329 34.39 -18.75 44.32
C LEU A 329 33.52 -17.76 45.18
N ALA A 330 32.17 -17.77 45.28
CA ALA A 330 31.07 -18.79 45.36
C ALA A 330 30.82 -19.40 46.78
N PRO A 331 29.65 -20.03 47.11
CA PRO A 331 28.22 -19.78 46.83
C PRO A 331 27.34 -19.86 48.14
N VAL A 332 25.99 -20.07 48.07
CA VAL A 332 25.11 -20.96 48.91
C VAL A 332 23.60 -20.60 48.77
N SER A 333 22.70 -21.51 49.16
CA SER A 333 21.30 -21.68 48.70
C SER A 333 20.21 -21.70 49.81
N SER A 334 18.93 -21.75 49.37
CA SER A 334 17.76 -22.47 49.93
C SER A 334 16.73 -21.79 50.90
N SER A 335 15.46 -21.77 50.41
CA SER A 335 14.15 -22.14 51.02
C SER A 335 13.41 -21.35 52.14
N SER A 336 12.06 -21.36 51.99
CA SER A 336 10.95 -21.17 53.00
C SER A 336 10.83 -19.79 53.67
N ASP A 337 9.69 -19.09 53.75
CA ASP A 337 8.32 -19.49 54.14
C ASP A 337 7.23 -18.45 53.73
N SER A 338 5.94 -18.82 53.84
CA SER A 338 4.76 -17.90 53.87
C SER A 338 4.15 -17.91 55.29
N PRO A 339 3.30 -16.93 55.73
CA PRO A 339 1.85 -17.09 55.48
C PRO A 339 0.94 -15.83 55.52
N THR A 340 -0.33 -16.01 55.07
CA THR A 340 -1.62 -15.32 55.48
C THR A 340 -1.76 -13.79 55.35
N THR A 341 -2.81 -13.23 54.71
CA THR A 341 -4.27 -13.27 55.02
C THR A 341 -5.13 -13.11 53.73
N SER A 342 -6.14 -13.95 53.41
CA SER A 342 -7.60 -13.83 53.71
C SER A 342 -8.20 -12.43 53.49
N GLU A 343 -9.27 -12.19 52.71
CA GLU A 343 -10.62 -12.82 52.60
C GLU A 343 -11.05 -12.99 51.10
N SER A 344 -11.75 -14.04 50.59
CA SER A 344 -13.20 -14.42 50.68
C SER A 344 -14.20 -13.26 50.56
N SER A 345 -15.33 -13.27 49.84
CA SER A 345 -16.05 -14.18 48.92
C SER A 345 -17.11 -13.30 48.18
N THR A 346 -17.95 -13.67 47.20
CA THR A 346 -18.74 -14.90 46.96
C THR A 346 -19.35 -14.87 45.55
N THR A 347 -19.66 -16.04 45.01
CA THR A 347 -20.49 -16.28 43.81
C THR A 347 -21.95 -15.84 43.94
N SER A 348 -22.59 -15.43 42.83
CA SER A 348 -23.96 -15.88 42.52
C SER A 348 -24.31 -15.72 41.03
N SER A 349 -24.44 -16.85 40.33
CA SER A 349 -25.09 -16.96 39.03
C SER A 349 -26.60 -17.17 39.21
N MET A 350 -27.43 -16.56 38.37
CA MET A 350 -28.77 -17.09 38.07
C MET A 350 -29.15 -16.82 36.61
N SER A 351 -29.59 -17.87 35.94
CA SER A 351 -30.26 -17.86 34.64
C SER A 351 -31.63 -18.52 34.80
N SER A 352 -32.65 -18.07 34.07
CA SER A 352 -33.73 -18.92 33.46
C SER A 352 -34.97 -18.14 32.97
N THR A 353 -35.13 -18.10 31.64
CA THR A 353 -36.37 -18.35 30.85
C THR A 353 -37.75 -17.71 31.11
N SER A 354 -38.38 -17.37 29.97
CA SER A 354 -39.79 -17.62 29.54
C SER A 354 -40.81 -16.46 29.38
N SER A 355 -41.03 -16.15 28.09
CA SER A 355 -42.11 -15.56 27.27
C SER A 355 -43.60 -15.76 27.69
N PRO A 356 -44.62 -15.35 26.89
CA PRO A 356 -44.97 -14.01 26.32
C PRO A 356 -46.49 -13.69 26.44
N THR A 357 -46.97 -12.52 25.92
CA THR A 357 -48.34 -12.13 25.42
C THR A 357 -48.52 -10.59 25.54
N ASN A 358 -49.42 -9.83 24.88
CA ASN A 358 -50.42 -10.06 23.81
C ASN A 358 -50.72 -8.74 23.04
N MET A 359 -51.28 -8.83 21.83
CA MET A 359 -51.93 -7.72 21.08
C MET A 359 -53.40 -7.51 21.51
N PRO A 360 -54.04 -6.40 21.09
CA PRO A 360 -55.37 -6.53 20.47
C PRO A 360 -55.60 -5.65 19.22
N SER A 361 -56.65 -5.97 18.44
CA SER A 361 -57.01 -5.33 17.17
C SER A 361 -58.54 -5.24 16.94
N SER A 362 -59.00 -4.28 16.12
CA SER A 362 -60.38 -4.16 15.57
C SER A 362 -60.42 -3.09 14.44
N SER A 363 -60.75 -3.39 13.18
CA SER A 363 -62.10 -3.48 12.53
C SER A 363 -62.83 -2.14 12.27
N SER A 364 -63.58 -1.92 11.16
CA SER A 364 -63.82 -2.72 9.93
C SER A 364 -64.55 -1.94 8.79
N ARG A 365 -64.26 -2.30 7.51
CA ARG A 365 -65.11 -2.19 6.27
C ARG A 365 -65.66 -0.84 5.75
N SER A 366 -65.56 -0.64 4.42
CA SER A 366 -66.72 -0.76 3.49
C SER A 366 -66.32 -0.66 1.99
N ILE A 367 -67.16 -1.23 1.11
CA ILE A 367 -67.00 -1.33 -0.36
C ILE A 367 -68.18 -0.63 -1.04
N VAL A 368 -67.94 0.05 -2.17
CA VAL A 368 -68.98 0.42 -3.16
C VAL A 368 -68.46 0.18 -4.57
N THR A 369 -69.30 -0.41 -5.43
CA THR A 369 -69.03 -0.72 -6.85
C THR A 369 -70.07 -0.03 -7.72
N VAL A 370 -69.65 0.63 -8.82
CA VAL A 370 -70.54 1.04 -9.92
C VAL A 370 -69.83 0.80 -11.27
N THR A 371 -70.63 0.55 -12.31
CA THR A 371 -70.30 -0.08 -13.60
C THR A 371 -70.28 0.88 -14.80
N GLY A 372 -69.53 0.54 -15.87
CA GLY A 372 -70.10 0.55 -17.23
C GLY A 372 -69.66 1.60 -18.28
N SER A 373 -68.95 1.11 -19.32
CA SER A 373 -69.15 1.37 -20.77
C SER A 373 -69.01 2.77 -21.43
N SER A 374 -67.92 2.92 -22.20
CA SER A 374 -67.81 3.34 -23.63
C SER A 374 -68.55 4.57 -24.23
N SER A 375 -67.79 5.47 -24.89
CA SER A 375 -68.00 5.90 -26.31
C SER A 375 -66.90 6.87 -26.80
N VAL A 376 -66.87 7.20 -28.10
CA VAL A 376 -65.72 7.76 -28.87
C VAL A 376 -66.04 9.15 -29.48
N SER A 377 -65.08 10.09 -29.48
CA SER A 377 -64.81 11.11 -30.51
C SER A 377 -63.78 12.16 -30.02
N SER A 378 -62.94 12.85 -30.81
CA SER A 378 -62.38 12.63 -32.16
C SER A 378 -61.27 13.69 -32.43
N ILE A 379 -60.10 13.29 -32.98
CA ILE A 379 -59.29 14.03 -34.00
C ILE A 379 -58.62 15.37 -33.52
N GLU A 380 -57.42 15.85 -33.91
CA GLU A 380 -56.53 15.68 -35.07
C GLU A 380 -55.02 15.90 -34.71
N GLY A 381 -54.07 15.63 -35.63
CA GLY A 381 -52.80 16.39 -35.65
C GLY A 381 -51.43 15.67 -35.58
N LEU A 382 -51.22 14.55 -36.27
CA LEU A 382 -49.86 14.00 -36.53
C LEU A 382 -49.64 13.73 -38.03
N GLN A 383 -48.66 14.41 -38.63
CA GLN A 383 -48.16 14.11 -39.98
C GLN A 383 -46.64 13.91 -39.97
N PHE A 384 -46.19 12.78 -40.53
CA PHE A 384 -44.78 12.51 -40.83
C PHE A 384 -44.45 13.02 -42.24
N GLY A 385 -43.48 13.94 -42.35
CA GLY A 385 -42.91 14.37 -43.63
C GLY A 385 -41.56 13.71 -43.90
N LYS A 386 -41.48 12.85 -44.93
CA LYS A 386 -40.20 12.40 -45.51
C LYS A 386 -39.84 13.27 -46.71
N ASN A 387 -38.69 13.93 -46.67
CA ASN A 387 -37.61 13.91 -47.70
C ASN A 387 -36.67 15.10 -47.47
N GLY A 388 -35.37 14.87 -47.66
CA GLY A 388 -34.33 15.77 -47.14
C GLY A 388 -33.89 16.89 -48.08
N ALA A 389 -33.32 17.92 -47.47
CA ALA A 389 -32.33 18.82 -48.09
C ALA A 389 -31.24 19.14 -47.06
N THR A 390 -29.98 19.05 -47.47
CA THR A 390 -28.81 19.23 -46.62
C THR A 390 -28.58 20.71 -46.31
N LEU A 391 -28.49 21.08 -45.03
CA LEU A 391 -27.97 22.38 -44.58
C LEU A 391 -27.15 22.18 -43.30
N GLN A 392 -25.91 22.66 -43.30
CA GLN A 392 -24.97 22.44 -42.19
C GLN A 392 -25.20 23.40 -41.02
N PRO A 393 -25.06 22.93 -39.77
CA PRO A 393 -24.72 23.79 -38.65
C PRO A 393 -23.18 23.95 -38.59
N ILE A 394 -22.65 25.00 -39.24
CA ILE A 394 -21.30 25.47 -38.93
C ILE A 394 -21.37 26.18 -37.57
N ILE A 395 -21.04 25.45 -36.51
CA ILE A 395 -20.29 25.87 -35.30
C ILE A 395 -20.05 24.60 -34.49
N SER A 396 -18.78 24.32 -34.16
CA SER A 396 -18.37 23.04 -33.58
C SER A 396 -18.81 22.90 -32.13
N TYR A 397 -19.75 21.98 -31.86
CA TYR A 397 -20.10 21.50 -30.52
C TYR A 397 -19.08 20.48 -29.95
N GLY A 398 -17.90 20.37 -30.56
CA GLY A 398 -16.90 19.35 -30.27
C GLY A 398 -15.73 19.81 -29.38
N SER A 399 -15.96 20.67 -28.37
CA SER A 399 -14.87 21.19 -27.52
C SER A 399 -14.94 20.79 -26.05
N VAL A 400 -16.08 20.87 -25.35
CA VAL A 400 -16.09 20.59 -23.88
C VAL A 400 -16.20 19.10 -23.58
N ALA A 401 -17.15 18.40 -24.21
CA ALA A 401 -17.22 16.93 -24.13
C ALA A 401 -15.94 16.29 -24.68
N THR A 402 -15.39 16.83 -25.77
CA THR A 402 -14.10 16.40 -26.31
C THR A 402 -12.96 16.69 -25.35
N VAL A 403 -12.86 17.85 -24.69
CA VAL A 403 -11.79 18.10 -23.70
C VAL A 403 -11.88 17.15 -22.50
N LEU A 404 -13.07 16.87 -21.97
CA LEU A 404 -13.24 15.86 -20.91
C LEU A 404 -12.89 14.45 -21.40
N LEU A 405 -13.38 14.05 -22.58
CA LEU A 405 -13.03 12.77 -23.18
C LEU A 405 -11.54 12.69 -23.54
N THR A 406 -10.90 13.79 -23.92
CA THR A 406 -9.46 13.88 -24.19
C THR A 406 -8.66 13.89 -22.90
N PHE A 407 -9.13 14.44 -21.77
CA PHE A 407 -8.45 14.25 -20.48
C PHE A 407 -8.59 12.81 -19.95
N VAL A 408 -9.74 12.16 -20.14
CA VAL A 408 -9.93 10.74 -19.80
C VAL A 408 -9.10 9.84 -20.72
N LEU A 409 -9.06 10.11 -22.04
CA LEU A 409 -8.26 9.36 -23.01
C LEU A 409 -6.76 9.69 -22.95
N LEU A 410 -6.36 10.89 -22.49
CA LEU A 410 -4.96 11.20 -22.16
C LEU A 410 -4.56 10.58 -20.83
N GLY A 411 -5.46 10.43 -19.85
CA GLY A 411 -5.22 9.59 -18.67
C GLY A 411 -4.91 8.15 -19.07
N ALA A 412 -5.66 7.61 -20.04
CA ALA A 412 -5.47 6.27 -20.60
C ALA A 412 -4.37 6.15 -21.69
N GLY A 413 -3.65 7.23 -22.04
CA GLY A 413 -2.76 7.24 -23.22
C GLY A 413 -1.57 8.20 -23.21
N ALA A 414 -1.39 9.00 -22.16
CA ALA A 414 -0.21 9.82 -21.99
C ALA A 414 0.95 9.00 -21.41
N GLN A 415 2.16 9.18 -21.94
CA GLN A 415 3.37 8.61 -21.38
C GLN A 415 3.51 9.05 -19.90
N LEU A 416 3.63 8.09 -18.97
CA LEU A 416 3.63 8.34 -17.53
C LEU A 416 4.58 9.48 -17.06
N PRO A 417 5.79 9.68 -17.65
CA PRO A 417 6.65 10.82 -17.32
C PRO A 417 6.00 12.20 -17.49
N VAL A 418 5.01 12.35 -18.38
CA VAL A 418 4.27 13.60 -18.59
C VAL A 418 3.24 13.83 -17.49
N LEU A 419 2.46 12.80 -17.15
CA LEU A 419 1.50 12.87 -16.03
C LEU A 419 2.22 13.18 -14.71
N HIS A 420 3.33 12.51 -14.44
CA HIS A 420 4.13 12.78 -13.24
C HIS A 420 4.66 14.22 -13.19
N ARG A 421 5.14 14.77 -14.32
CA ARG A 421 5.55 16.19 -14.41
C ARG A 421 4.39 17.15 -14.15
N ILE A 422 3.17 16.83 -14.61
CA ILE A 422 1.97 17.64 -14.36
C ILE A 422 1.59 17.59 -12.87
N VAL A 423 1.54 16.40 -12.26
CA VAL A 423 1.24 16.22 -10.83
C VAL A 423 2.25 16.99 -9.95
N ARG A 424 3.55 16.93 -10.27
CA ARG A 424 4.59 17.70 -9.58
C ARG A 424 4.43 19.21 -9.80
N TRP A 425 4.19 19.67 -11.03
CA TRP A 425 3.97 21.09 -11.34
C TRP A 425 2.71 21.67 -10.68
N LEU A 426 1.67 20.85 -10.53
CA LEU A 426 0.45 21.22 -9.80
C LEU A 426 0.70 21.36 -8.29
N GLY A 427 1.81 20.86 -7.73
CA GLY A 427 2.12 21.00 -6.30
C GLY A 427 1.12 20.28 -5.40
N VAL A 428 0.59 19.15 -5.88
CA VAL A 428 -0.43 18.35 -5.17
C VAL A 428 0.13 17.16 -4.40
N LEU A 429 1.38 16.77 -4.67
CA LEU A 429 2.10 15.79 -3.86
C LEU A 429 2.28 16.31 -2.43
N PRO A 430 2.23 15.43 -1.40
CA PRO A 430 2.59 15.83 -0.04
C PRO A 430 4.03 16.35 0.00
N PRO A 431 4.37 17.28 0.92
CA PRO A 431 5.76 17.58 1.24
C PRO A 431 6.49 16.31 1.70
N ALA A 432 7.79 16.24 1.43
CA ALA A 432 8.61 15.10 1.82
C ALA A 432 8.71 15.02 3.36
N SER A 433 8.89 13.80 3.90
CA SER A 433 8.89 13.54 5.35
C SER A 433 9.92 14.36 6.14
N GLU A 434 11.02 14.71 5.45
CA GLU A 434 12.16 15.48 5.90
C GLU A 434 11.92 16.99 5.90
N ASP A 435 11.04 17.50 5.02
CA ASP A 435 10.59 18.89 4.97
C ASP A 435 9.47 19.18 6.00
N VAL A 436 8.94 18.13 6.63
CA VAL A 436 7.82 18.20 7.56
C VAL A 436 8.31 18.20 9.00
N ARG A 437 7.69 19.06 9.83
CA ARG A 437 7.94 19.09 11.27
C ARG A 437 7.69 17.71 11.88
N GLN A 438 8.74 17.15 12.45
CA GLN A 438 8.68 15.91 13.21
C GLN A 438 7.89 16.13 14.51
N THR A 439 6.99 15.20 14.80
CA THR A 439 6.03 15.27 15.90
C THR A 439 6.09 14.00 16.74
N LYS A 440 6.04 14.16 18.06
CA LYS A 440 5.93 13.06 19.03
C LYS A 440 4.47 12.88 19.46
N LEU A 441 4.11 11.68 19.91
CA LEU A 441 2.77 11.40 20.43
C LEU A 441 2.35 12.39 21.54
N THR A 442 3.30 12.75 22.41
CA THR A 442 3.10 13.68 23.53
C THR A 442 3.09 15.17 23.14
N ASP A 443 3.43 15.53 21.90
CA ASP A 443 3.50 16.94 21.50
C ASP A 443 2.10 17.57 21.49
N PRO A 444 1.93 18.84 21.88
CA PRO A 444 0.64 19.51 21.82
C PRO A 444 0.03 19.51 20.41
N VAL A 445 -1.27 19.28 20.31
CA VAL A 445 -2.04 19.28 19.05
C VAL A 445 -2.77 20.62 18.93
N PRO A 446 -2.46 21.47 17.93
CA PRO A 446 -3.18 22.72 17.73
C PRO A 446 -4.61 22.47 17.21
N VAL A 447 -5.57 23.24 17.72
CA VAL A 447 -6.96 23.14 17.29
C VAL A 447 -7.22 24.03 16.09
N PHE A 448 -7.60 23.44 14.96
CA PHE A 448 -8.06 24.21 13.82
C PHE A 448 -9.57 24.47 13.95
N HIS A 449 -9.93 25.46 14.77
CA HIS A 449 -11.32 25.82 15.04
C HIS A 449 -12.16 26.02 13.77
N GLU A 450 -13.43 25.62 13.82
CA GLU A 450 -14.37 25.74 12.69
C GLU A 450 -14.62 27.18 12.27
N TRP A 451 -14.59 28.15 13.20
CA TRP A 451 -14.68 29.57 12.83
C TRP A 451 -13.47 30.01 12.00
N ASN A 452 -12.28 29.46 12.29
CA ASN A 452 -11.06 29.74 11.56
C ASN A 452 -11.07 29.02 10.20
N GLN A 453 -11.45 27.74 10.17
CA GLN A 453 -11.70 27.00 8.91
C GLN A 453 -12.69 27.75 8.00
N ALA A 454 -13.77 28.30 8.57
CA ALA A 454 -14.81 29.03 7.85
C ALA A 454 -14.29 30.29 7.15
N LEU A 455 -13.26 30.98 7.68
CA LEU A 455 -12.61 32.12 7.01
C LEU A 455 -12.03 31.73 5.65
N TYR A 456 -11.45 30.54 5.56
CA TYR A 456 -10.87 30.02 4.32
C TYR A 456 -11.91 29.32 3.44
N LEU A 457 -12.89 28.62 4.03
CA LEU A 457 -13.78 27.70 3.33
C LEU A 457 -15.09 28.36 2.84
N LEU A 458 -15.74 29.20 3.65
CA LEU A 458 -17.03 29.80 3.28
C LEU A 458 -16.95 30.71 2.03
N PRO A 459 -15.88 31.47 1.76
CA PRO A 459 -15.75 32.21 0.50
C PRO A 459 -15.85 31.31 -0.74
N TRP A 460 -15.32 30.09 -0.69
CA TRP A 460 -15.45 29.12 -1.78
C TRP A 460 -16.84 28.49 -1.82
N ALA A 461 -17.39 28.08 -0.67
CA ALA A 461 -18.71 27.46 -0.61
C ALA A 461 -19.85 28.39 -1.06
N LEU A 462 -19.74 29.69 -0.80
CA LEU A 462 -20.75 30.70 -1.11
C LEU A 462 -20.56 31.37 -2.49
N ALA A 463 -19.39 31.25 -3.13
CA ALA A 463 -19.14 31.90 -4.42
C ALA A 463 -20.08 31.43 -5.57
N PRO A 464 -20.39 30.12 -5.76
CA PRO A 464 -21.32 29.69 -6.80
C PRO A 464 -22.74 30.25 -6.58
N TYR A 465 -23.22 30.22 -5.33
CA TYR A 465 -24.52 30.82 -4.95
C TYR A 465 -24.53 32.33 -5.20
N THR A 466 -23.45 33.03 -4.82
CA THR A 466 -23.32 34.49 -4.99
C THR A 466 -23.32 34.86 -6.48
N LEU A 467 -22.57 34.14 -7.32
CA LEU A 467 -22.56 34.33 -8.76
C LEU A 467 -23.95 34.10 -9.37
N ARG A 468 -24.63 33.00 -9.01
CA ARG A 468 -25.99 32.71 -9.48
C ARG A 468 -26.99 33.78 -9.03
N SER A 469 -26.87 34.29 -7.80
CA SER A 469 -27.70 35.36 -7.24
C SER A 469 -27.51 36.69 -7.97
N ILE A 470 -26.26 37.06 -8.27
CA ILE A 470 -25.96 38.25 -9.08
C ILE A 470 -26.54 38.10 -10.48
N LEU A 471 -26.33 36.96 -11.15
CA LEU A 471 -26.87 36.72 -12.50
C LEU A 471 -28.40 36.81 -12.52
N TYR A 472 -29.07 36.15 -11.57
CA TYR A 472 -30.53 36.14 -11.46
C TYR A 472 -31.12 37.54 -11.21
N HIS A 473 -30.50 38.36 -10.37
CA HIS A 473 -30.99 39.70 -10.07
C HIS A 473 -30.59 40.78 -11.10
N VAL A 474 -29.46 40.61 -11.80
CA VAL A 474 -29.01 41.55 -12.85
C VAL A 474 -29.72 41.28 -14.18
N ASN A 475 -29.99 40.02 -14.51
CA ASN A 475 -30.71 39.64 -15.72
C ASN A 475 -31.68 38.47 -15.46
N PRO A 476 -32.91 38.75 -14.97
CA PRO A 476 -33.89 37.73 -14.64
C PRO A 476 -34.35 36.85 -15.82
N GLU A 477 -34.16 37.30 -17.07
CA GLU A 477 -34.45 36.51 -18.27
C GLU A 477 -33.31 35.56 -18.66
N TYR A 478 -32.11 35.73 -18.09
CA TYR A 478 -30.96 34.87 -18.35
C TYR A 478 -30.95 33.65 -17.43
N HIS A 479 -31.42 32.53 -17.98
CA HIS A 479 -31.36 31.23 -17.32
C HIS A 479 -30.14 30.43 -17.79
N MET A 480 -29.13 30.27 -16.92
CA MET A 480 -27.97 29.44 -17.22
C MET A 480 -28.39 27.97 -17.36
N GLY A 481 -28.24 27.39 -18.55
CA GLY A 481 -28.64 26.00 -18.81
C GLY A 481 -27.82 24.96 -18.01
N PRO A 482 -28.37 23.76 -17.72
CA PRO A 482 -27.72 22.77 -16.86
C PRO A 482 -26.31 22.36 -17.29
N TRP A 483 -26.05 22.19 -18.59
CA TRP A 483 -24.70 21.87 -19.11
C TRP A 483 -23.66 22.96 -18.82
N ALA A 484 -24.07 24.24 -18.86
CA ALA A 484 -23.18 25.37 -18.54
C ALA A 484 -22.93 25.44 -17.03
N MET A 485 -23.97 25.27 -16.20
CA MET A 485 -23.85 25.20 -14.75
C MET A 485 -22.93 24.05 -14.31
N TRP A 486 -23.11 22.86 -14.88
CA TRP A 486 -22.23 21.71 -14.66
C TRP A 486 -20.78 22.03 -15.03
N GLY A 487 -20.50 22.50 -16.24
CA GLY A 487 -19.14 22.83 -16.68
C GLY A 487 -18.46 23.87 -15.78
N ILE A 488 -19.20 24.89 -15.33
CA ILE A 488 -18.72 25.90 -14.37
C ILE A 488 -18.40 25.26 -13.01
N LEU A 489 -19.30 24.41 -12.48
CA LEU A 489 -19.07 23.73 -11.20
C LEU A 489 -17.92 22.74 -11.23
N VAL A 490 -17.69 22.04 -12.35
CA VAL A 490 -16.52 21.16 -12.53
C VAL A 490 -15.23 21.97 -12.47
N LEU A 491 -15.12 23.05 -13.26
CA LEU A 491 -13.94 23.93 -13.27
C LEU A 491 -13.72 24.63 -11.92
N PHE A 492 -14.79 25.05 -11.25
CA PHE A 492 -14.74 25.64 -9.91
C PHE A 492 -14.27 24.62 -8.87
N SER A 493 -14.79 23.39 -8.88
CA SER A 493 -14.43 22.32 -7.95
C SER A 493 -12.99 21.83 -8.16
N LEU A 494 -12.52 21.73 -9.41
CA LEU A 494 -11.11 21.49 -9.75
C LEU A 494 -10.20 22.59 -9.19
N THR A 495 -10.58 23.86 -9.40
CA THR A 495 -9.81 25.01 -8.89
C THR A 495 -9.77 25.01 -7.36
N PHE A 496 -10.91 24.78 -6.72
CA PHE A 496 -11.02 24.68 -5.27
C PHE A 496 -10.16 23.53 -4.72
N GLY A 497 -10.33 22.30 -5.22
CA GLY A 497 -9.58 21.13 -4.77
C GLY A 497 -8.07 21.32 -4.90
N LEU A 498 -7.59 21.83 -6.04
CA LEU A 498 -6.17 22.15 -6.24
C LEU A 498 -5.65 23.19 -5.23
N ARG A 499 -6.44 24.23 -4.93
CA ARG A 499 -6.07 25.25 -3.93
C ARG A 499 -6.12 24.67 -2.51
N TRP A 500 -7.05 23.77 -2.21
CA TRP A 500 -7.22 23.16 -0.90
C TRP A 500 -6.13 22.13 -0.58
N VAL A 501 -5.74 21.31 -1.55
CA VAL A 501 -4.58 20.41 -1.42
C VAL A 501 -3.31 21.23 -1.14
N ARG A 502 -3.06 22.29 -1.91
CA ARG A 502 -1.92 23.20 -1.64
C ARG A 502 -1.98 23.86 -0.27
N PHE A 503 -3.18 24.23 0.21
CA PHE A 503 -3.38 24.75 1.55
C PHE A 503 -2.98 23.73 2.61
N LEU A 504 -3.49 22.49 2.53
CA LEU A 504 -3.14 21.38 3.44
C LEU A 504 -1.63 21.06 3.39
N ASN A 505 -1.04 21.00 2.19
CA ASN A 505 0.40 20.80 2.00
C ASN A 505 1.25 21.94 2.59
N ASN A 506 0.74 23.18 2.65
CA ASN A 506 1.40 24.30 3.34
C ASN A 506 1.23 24.27 4.87
N LEU A 507 0.28 23.49 5.40
CA LEU A 507 0.12 23.26 6.84
C LEU A 507 1.08 22.17 7.34
N ALA A 508 1.34 21.12 6.57
CA ALA A 508 2.18 20.00 6.98
C ALA A 508 3.58 20.42 7.51
N PRO A 509 4.37 21.29 6.83
CA PRO A 509 5.67 21.74 7.35
C PRO A 509 5.60 22.49 8.70
N LYS A 510 4.47 23.15 9.01
CA LYS A 510 4.27 23.89 10.25
C LYS A 510 3.85 22.98 11.41
N TYR A 511 2.96 22.03 11.14
CA TYR A 511 2.22 21.28 12.16
C TYR A 511 2.64 19.82 12.30
N GLY A 512 3.27 19.25 11.27
CA GLY A 512 3.61 17.84 11.21
C GLY A 512 2.45 16.96 10.78
N TYR A 513 2.67 15.65 10.83
CA TYR A 513 1.65 14.62 10.61
C TYR A 513 1.30 13.88 11.91
N PHE A 514 0.08 13.36 12.01
CA PHE A 514 -0.24 12.28 12.95
C PHE A 514 0.61 11.06 12.57
N ASN A 515 1.08 10.33 13.59
CA ASN A 515 2.16 9.35 13.46
C ASN A 515 3.43 9.94 12.83
N GLY A 516 3.94 11.08 13.33
CA GLY A 516 5.06 11.81 12.71
C GLY A 516 6.39 11.05 12.54
N GLY A 517 6.51 9.84 13.12
CA GLY A 517 7.61 8.91 12.86
C GLY A 517 7.46 8.07 11.58
N THR A 518 6.29 8.09 10.92
CA THR A 518 6.07 7.57 9.57
C THR A 518 5.90 8.71 8.58
N GLY A 519 6.38 8.50 7.35
CA GLY A 519 6.08 9.40 6.23
C GLY A 519 4.59 9.39 5.88
N ARG A 520 4.25 9.95 4.73
CA ARG A 520 2.96 9.69 4.07
C ARG A 520 3.20 8.77 2.88
N ASP A 521 2.23 7.92 2.61
CA ASP A 521 2.34 6.91 1.57
C ASP A 521 2.49 7.58 0.19
N THR A 522 3.44 7.09 -0.59
CA THR A 522 3.68 7.54 -1.95
C THR A 522 2.66 6.93 -2.91
N ILE A 523 2.51 7.56 -4.06
CA ILE A 523 1.69 7.01 -5.16
C ILE A 523 2.60 6.09 -5.98
N PRO A 524 2.29 4.78 -6.10
CA PRO A 524 3.06 3.90 -6.98
C PRO A 524 2.94 4.37 -8.43
N PHE A 525 4.01 4.22 -9.22
CA PHE A 525 4.08 4.81 -10.56
C PHE A 525 2.98 4.27 -11.49
N SER A 526 2.63 2.99 -11.37
CA SER A 526 1.52 2.33 -12.09
C SER A 526 0.15 2.94 -11.82
N GLU A 527 -0.06 3.51 -10.62
CA GLU A 527 -1.37 3.95 -10.14
C GLU A 527 -1.68 5.42 -10.46
N VAL A 528 -0.70 6.18 -10.96
CA VAL A 528 -0.88 7.60 -11.35
C VAL A 528 -2.04 7.80 -12.35
N PRO A 529 -2.21 6.98 -13.42
CA PRO A 529 -3.35 7.10 -14.32
C PRO A 529 -4.71 6.83 -13.63
N LYS A 530 -4.75 5.88 -12.69
CA LYS A 530 -5.96 5.56 -11.91
C LYS A 530 -6.35 6.74 -11.03
N ILE A 531 -5.43 7.26 -10.21
CA ILE A 531 -5.68 8.40 -9.32
C ILE A 531 -6.07 9.67 -10.08
N VAL A 532 -5.44 9.95 -11.23
CA VAL A 532 -5.85 11.06 -12.09
C VAL A 532 -7.28 10.88 -12.62
N THR A 533 -7.65 9.65 -12.99
CA THR A 533 -9.00 9.31 -13.46
C THR A 533 -10.03 9.46 -12.33
N GLU A 534 -9.76 8.94 -11.14
CA GLU A 534 -10.61 9.08 -9.94
C GLU A 534 -10.87 10.56 -9.59
N VAL A 535 -9.82 11.39 -9.56
CA VAL A 535 -9.93 12.82 -9.27
C VAL A 535 -10.80 13.53 -10.31
N VAL A 536 -10.61 13.24 -11.60
CA VAL A 536 -11.43 13.81 -12.68
C VAL A 536 -12.88 13.32 -12.59
N CYS A 537 -13.10 12.02 -12.38
CA CYS A 537 -14.43 11.43 -12.25
C CYS A 537 -15.18 11.96 -11.02
N GLY A 538 -14.54 12.03 -9.85
CA GLY A 538 -15.13 12.58 -8.62
C GLY A 538 -15.54 14.04 -8.77
N LEU A 539 -14.73 14.85 -9.45
CA LEU A 539 -14.97 16.26 -9.70
C LEU A 539 -15.89 16.53 -10.90
N ALA A 540 -16.20 15.52 -11.73
CA ALA A 540 -17.15 15.63 -12.84
C ALA A 540 -18.53 15.04 -12.52
N LEU A 541 -18.58 13.84 -11.95
CA LEU A 541 -19.80 13.06 -11.73
C LEU A 541 -20.61 13.57 -10.53
N ARG A 542 -19.98 14.01 -9.43
CA ARG A 542 -20.70 14.58 -8.29
C ARG A 542 -21.42 15.89 -8.66
N PRO A 543 -20.79 16.88 -9.34
CA PRO A 543 -21.52 18.02 -9.88
C PRO A 543 -22.58 17.63 -10.92
N ALA A 544 -22.35 16.61 -11.75
CA ALA A 544 -23.35 16.15 -12.71
C ALA A 544 -24.61 15.66 -12.01
N MET A 545 -24.47 14.81 -10.98
CA MET A 545 -25.57 14.33 -10.16
C MET A 545 -26.35 15.50 -9.54
N ILE A 546 -25.67 16.44 -8.89
CA ILE A 546 -26.34 17.58 -8.22
C ILE A 546 -27.09 18.44 -9.25
N VAL A 547 -26.46 18.80 -10.37
CA VAL A 547 -27.05 19.65 -11.40
C VAL A 547 -28.22 18.94 -12.08
N PHE A 548 -28.02 17.76 -12.66
CA PHE A 548 -29.05 17.12 -13.48
C PHE A 548 -30.22 16.53 -12.68
N LEU A 549 -30.07 16.33 -11.35
CA LEU A 549 -31.19 15.92 -10.49
C LEU A 549 -31.93 17.10 -9.84
N THR A 550 -31.26 18.21 -9.53
CA THR A 550 -31.81 19.23 -8.60
C THR A 550 -31.80 20.68 -9.12
N TYR A 551 -31.10 20.97 -10.22
CA TYR A 551 -31.01 22.33 -10.75
C TYR A 551 -32.18 22.67 -11.69
N ASP A 552 -33.03 23.60 -11.26
CA ASP A 552 -33.97 24.31 -12.12
C ASP A 552 -33.38 25.72 -12.47
N PRO A 553 -33.06 25.98 -13.76
CA PRO A 553 -32.59 27.29 -14.21
C PRO A 553 -33.57 28.45 -13.98
N ALA A 554 -34.88 28.18 -13.90
CA ALA A 554 -35.92 29.18 -13.67
C ALA A 554 -36.16 29.48 -12.19
N ALA A 555 -35.80 28.56 -11.30
CA ALA A 555 -35.95 28.74 -9.86
C ALA A 555 -35.04 29.88 -9.33
N PRO A 556 -35.52 30.69 -8.36
CA PRO A 556 -34.68 31.67 -7.69
C PRO A 556 -33.57 30.98 -6.86
N PRO A 557 -32.41 31.62 -6.70
CA PRO A 557 -31.36 31.17 -5.78
C PRO A 557 -31.86 31.15 -4.33
N SER A 558 -31.65 30.04 -3.62
CA SER A 558 -32.26 29.76 -2.32
C SER A 558 -31.21 29.42 -1.26
N MET A 559 -30.85 30.40 -0.45
CA MET A 559 -30.03 30.24 0.76
C MET A 559 -30.82 30.78 1.95
N THR A 560 -30.95 30.01 3.02
CA THR A 560 -31.79 30.35 4.18
C THR A 560 -30.95 30.54 5.44
N LEU A 561 -31.49 31.25 6.45
CA LEU A 561 -30.87 31.31 7.78
C LEU A 561 -30.80 29.94 8.47
N TRP A 562 -31.60 28.97 8.02
CA TRP A 562 -31.56 27.58 8.49
C TRP A 562 -30.51 26.73 7.77
N ALA A 563 -29.81 27.25 6.75
CA ALA A 563 -28.83 26.50 5.98
C ALA A 563 -27.78 25.76 6.83
N PRO A 564 -27.19 26.33 7.90
CA PRO A 564 -26.26 25.60 8.76
C PRO A 564 -26.87 24.33 9.38
N LEU A 565 -28.15 24.39 9.78
CA LEU A 565 -28.86 23.27 10.39
C LEU A 565 -29.33 22.24 9.34
N GLN A 566 -29.75 22.71 8.16
CA GLN A 566 -30.10 21.85 7.02
C GLN A 566 -28.87 21.07 6.52
N LEU A 567 -27.71 21.74 6.42
CA LEU A 567 -26.45 21.13 6.05
C LEU A 567 -25.94 20.14 7.11
N PHE A 568 -26.09 20.45 8.40
CA PHE A 568 -25.79 19.52 9.49
C PHE A 568 -26.61 18.22 9.38
N PHE A 569 -27.94 18.31 9.27
CA PHE A 569 -28.79 17.12 9.15
C PHE A 569 -28.55 16.35 7.85
N PHE A 570 -28.39 17.03 6.71
CA PHE A 570 -28.04 16.38 5.45
C PHE A 570 -26.72 15.59 5.57
N THR A 571 -25.74 16.17 6.25
CA THR A 571 -24.44 15.54 6.49
C THR A 571 -24.54 14.32 7.39
N LEU A 572 -25.34 14.36 8.46
CA LEU A 572 -25.58 13.17 9.29
C LEU A 572 -26.28 12.03 8.52
N VAL A 573 -27.16 12.36 7.56
CA VAL A 573 -27.81 11.36 6.70
C VAL A 573 -26.82 10.76 5.70
N GLU A 574 -25.90 11.55 5.14
CA GLU A 574 -24.83 11.03 4.26
C GLU A 574 -23.84 10.16 5.02
N ASP A 575 -23.41 10.63 6.19
CA ASP A 575 -22.52 9.90 7.08
C ASP A 575 -23.14 8.58 7.57
N PHE A 576 -24.48 8.47 7.65
CA PHE A 576 -25.18 7.21 7.93
C PHE A 576 -25.05 6.20 6.79
N TYR A 577 -25.27 6.63 5.54
CA TYR A 577 -25.13 5.77 4.38
C TYR A 577 -23.69 5.33 4.16
N TYR A 578 -22.74 6.25 4.38
CA TYR A 578 -21.32 5.94 4.35
C TYR A 578 -20.94 4.96 5.46
N TYR A 579 -21.27 5.27 6.73
CA TYR A 579 -20.97 4.42 7.90
C TYR A 579 -21.35 2.97 7.67
N TRP A 580 -22.58 2.69 7.20
CA TRP A 580 -23.03 1.33 6.99
C TRP A 580 -22.32 0.64 5.83
N ALA A 581 -22.13 1.31 4.69
CA ALA A 581 -21.38 0.73 3.57
C ALA A 581 -19.93 0.41 3.97
N HIS A 582 -19.31 1.34 4.70
CA HIS A 582 -17.93 1.26 5.18
C HIS A 582 -17.74 0.13 6.21
N ARG A 583 -18.54 0.12 7.27
CA ARG A 583 -18.57 -0.95 8.29
C ARG A 583 -18.79 -2.33 7.66
N ILE A 584 -19.75 -2.45 6.75
CA ILE A 584 -20.06 -3.73 6.09
C ILE A 584 -18.88 -4.22 5.24
N CYS A 585 -18.07 -3.34 4.66
CA CYS A 585 -16.82 -3.73 4.01
C CYS A 585 -15.76 -4.21 5.02
N HIS A 586 -15.64 -3.59 6.19
CA HIS A 586 -14.67 -4.02 7.22
C HIS A 586 -15.05 -5.31 7.94
N GLU A 587 -16.33 -5.54 8.21
CA GLU A 587 -16.79 -6.75 8.92
C GLU A 587 -17.09 -7.91 7.95
N GLY A 588 -17.57 -7.61 6.74
CA GLY A 588 -18.00 -8.58 5.73
C GLY A 588 -16.88 -9.10 4.82
N GLU A 589 -16.53 -10.37 4.95
CA GLU A 589 -15.42 -11.02 4.22
C GLU A 589 -15.52 -10.94 2.69
N SER A 590 -16.74 -11.08 2.14
CA SER A 590 -16.99 -10.98 0.70
C SER A 590 -16.99 -9.55 0.16
N LEU A 591 -17.08 -8.54 1.05
CA LEU A 591 -17.20 -7.12 0.73
C LEU A 591 -15.92 -6.34 1.05
N TRP A 592 -15.06 -6.87 1.93
CA TRP A 592 -13.72 -6.35 2.19
C TRP A 592 -12.92 -6.08 0.92
N LYS A 593 -13.03 -6.94 -0.10
CA LYS A 593 -12.37 -6.75 -1.40
C LYS A 593 -12.67 -5.41 -2.09
N LEU A 594 -13.80 -4.76 -1.79
CA LEU A 594 -14.18 -3.46 -2.35
C LEU A 594 -13.38 -2.31 -1.71
N HIS A 595 -12.93 -2.51 -0.47
CA HIS A 595 -12.30 -1.51 0.39
C HIS A 595 -10.83 -1.82 0.72
N ARG A 596 -10.38 -3.06 0.49
CA ARG A 596 -9.00 -3.51 0.73
C ARG A 596 -7.96 -2.62 0.05
N GLN A 597 -8.22 -2.17 -1.19
CA GLN A 597 -7.31 -1.27 -1.91
C GLN A 597 -7.12 0.07 -1.18
N HIS A 598 -8.17 0.58 -0.54
CA HIS A 598 -8.09 1.79 0.29
C HIS A 598 -7.19 1.61 1.51
N HIS A 599 -7.21 0.42 2.13
CA HIS A 599 -6.41 0.08 3.31
C HIS A 599 -5.02 -0.48 3.02
N THR A 600 -4.57 -0.57 1.77
CA THR A 600 -3.12 -0.70 1.51
C THR A 600 -2.41 0.60 1.88
N THR A 601 -3.11 1.73 1.78
CA THR A 601 -2.69 3.03 2.31
C THR A 601 -2.88 3.05 3.83
N LYS A 602 -1.77 3.16 4.58
CA LYS A 602 -1.67 3.19 6.05
C LYS A 602 -1.37 4.56 6.63
N SER A 603 -0.80 5.46 5.83
CA SER A 603 -0.46 6.84 6.16
C SER A 603 -0.91 7.74 5.00
N PRO A 604 -2.23 7.92 4.80
CA PRO A 604 -2.79 8.47 3.57
C PRO A 604 -2.35 9.90 3.23
N THR A 605 -2.46 10.21 1.94
CA THR A 605 -2.31 11.57 1.39
C THR A 605 -3.62 12.03 0.76
N THR A 606 -3.76 13.35 0.57
CA THR A 606 -4.93 13.96 -0.08
C THR A 606 -5.21 13.43 -1.48
N LEU A 607 -4.20 12.86 -2.16
CA LEU A 607 -4.32 12.27 -3.50
C LEU A 607 -4.78 10.80 -3.46
N LEU A 608 -4.48 10.06 -2.39
CA LEU A 608 -4.92 8.68 -2.20
C LEU A 608 -6.38 8.57 -1.70
N LEU A 609 -7.07 9.71 -1.56
CA LEU A 609 -8.51 9.81 -1.29
C LEU A 609 -9.37 8.92 -2.21
N GLY A 610 -9.03 8.86 -3.51
CA GLY A 610 -9.79 8.09 -4.49
C GLY A 610 -9.43 6.60 -4.51
N TYR A 611 -8.27 6.24 -3.96
CA TYR A 611 -7.59 4.97 -4.20
C TYR A 611 -8.33 3.79 -3.55
N ALA A 612 -9.35 3.28 -4.23
CA ALA A 612 -10.29 2.28 -3.71
C ALA A 612 -10.69 1.30 -4.82
N GLY A 613 -11.73 0.48 -4.61
CA GLY A 613 -12.33 -0.30 -5.69
C GLY A 613 -13.44 0.48 -6.40
N GLU A 614 -13.57 0.32 -7.72
CA GLU A 614 -14.53 1.06 -8.59
C GLU A 614 -15.95 1.16 -8.02
N VAL A 615 -16.45 0.08 -7.42
CA VAL A 615 -17.80 0.02 -6.83
C VAL A 615 -17.94 0.96 -5.63
N GLN A 616 -16.91 1.05 -4.78
CA GLN A 616 -16.87 1.98 -3.67
C GLN A 616 -16.71 3.41 -4.18
N GLU A 617 -15.83 3.66 -5.16
CA GLU A 617 -15.65 4.99 -5.77
C GLU A 617 -16.99 5.55 -6.28
N ILE A 618 -17.75 4.75 -7.05
CA ILE A 618 -19.08 5.14 -7.56
C ILE A 618 -20.06 5.42 -6.40
N PHE A 619 -20.01 4.61 -5.34
CA PHE A 619 -20.84 4.81 -4.15
C PHE A 619 -20.49 6.12 -3.41
N ASP A 620 -19.21 6.42 -3.19
CA ASP A 620 -18.73 7.63 -2.51
C ASP A 620 -18.92 8.91 -3.35
N ILE A 621 -18.83 8.80 -4.68
CA ILE A 621 -18.97 9.96 -5.58
C ILE A 621 -20.45 10.31 -5.79
N VAL A 622 -21.29 9.29 -6.03
CA VAL A 622 -22.70 9.46 -6.47
C VAL A 622 -23.69 8.79 -5.51
N GLY A 623 -23.42 7.55 -5.10
CA GLY A 623 -24.35 6.71 -4.33
C GLY A 623 -24.83 7.31 -3.01
N ALA A 624 -23.93 7.49 -2.04
CA ALA A 624 -24.26 8.04 -0.72
C ALA A 624 -24.87 9.46 -0.80
N PRO A 625 -24.30 10.42 -1.56
CA PRO A 625 -24.92 11.74 -1.69
C PRO A 625 -26.32 11.71 -2.34
N MET A 626 -26.58 10.83 -3.31
CA MET A 626 -27.89 10.68 -3.95
C MET A 626 -28.91 10.06 -2.99
N LEU A 627 -28.56 8.99 -2.27
CA LEU A 627 -29.42 8.37 -1.24
C LEU A 627 -29.76 9.36 -0.12
N SER A 628 -28.80 10.22 0.24
CA SER A 628 -28.98 11.28 1.22
C SER A 628 -29.98 12.32 0.76
N TRP A 629 -29.86 12.80 -0.48
CA TRP A 629 -30.82 13.77 -1.04
C TRP A 629 -32.22 13.17 -1.25
N LEU A 630 -32.33 11.89 -1.61
CA LEU A 630 -33.62 11.19 -1.67
C LEU A 630 -34.30 11.06 -0.30
N THR A 631 -33.53 11.05 0.78
CA THR A 631 -34.01 10.87 2.16
C THR A 631 -34.26 12.21 2.86
N PHE A 632 -33.39 13.20 2.64
CA PHE A 632 -33.48 14.55 3.17
C PHE A 632 -33.20 15.57 2.05
N PRO A 633 -34.21 15.90 1.21
CA PRO A 633 -34.01 16.80 0.08
C PRO A 633 -33.66 18.21 0.55
N ILE A 634 -32.54 18.75 0.04
CA ILE A 634 -32.13 20.14 0.23
C ILE A 634 -32.15 20.92 -1.10
N PRO A 635 -32.33 22.25 -1.08
CA PRO A 635 -32.27 23.09 -2.28
C PRO A 635 -30.91 22.98 -2.99
N PHE A 636 -30.91 23.17 -4.31
CA PHE A 636 -29.71 23.11 -5.16
C PHE A 636 -28.55 23.97 -4.62
N ASP A 637 -28.79 25.21 -4.17
CA ASP A 637 -27.71 26.08 -3.68
C ASP A 637 -27.09 25.58 -2.37
N LEU A 638 -27.88 24.98 -1.49
CA LEU A 638 -27.36 24.30 -0.30
C LEU A 638 -26.58 23.04 -0.70
N PHE A 639 -27.05 22.28 -1.69
CA PHE A 639 -26.36 21.07 -2.15
C PHE A 639 -25.02 21.41 -2.84
N MET A 640 -24.95 22.50 -3.59
CA MET A 640 -23.69 23.06 -4.11
C MET A 640 -22.74 23.47 -2.98
N ALA A 641 -23.22 24.24 -1.99
CA ALA A 641 -22.40 24.67 -0.86
C ALA A 641 -21.89 23.48 -0.04
N TRP A 642 -22.77 22.50 0.21
CA TRP A 642 -22.43 21.21 0.81
C TRP A 642 -21.32 20.51 0.04
N MET A 643 -21.44 20.38 -1.29
CA MET A 643 -20.45 19.69 -2.12
C MET A 643 -19.04 20.29 -1.98
N ILE A 644 -18.91 21.62 -1.97
CA ILE A 644 -17.61 22.30 -1.82
C ILE A 644 -17.03 22.03 -0.41
N ILE A 645 -17.86 22.12 0.63
CA ILE A 645 -17.43 21.82 2.01
C ILE A 645 -17.07 20.33 2.15
N HIS A 646 -17.85 19.42 1.57
CA HIS A 646 -17.61 17.99 1.55
C HIS A 646 -16.28 17.64 0.87
N ILE A 647 -15.95 18.27 -0.27
CA ILE A 647 -14.63 18.09 -0.91
C ILE A 647 -13.50 18.48 0.06
N SER A 648 -13.67 19.55 0.85
CA SER A 648 -12.68 19.95 1.86
C SER A 648 -12.49 18.91 2.96
N ILE A 649 -13.58 18.26 3.38
CA ILE A 649 -13.62 17.24 4.44
C ILE A 649 -12.90 15.97 3.98
N GLN A 650 -13.26 15.49 2.78
CA GLN A 650 -12.61 14.35 2.14
C GLN A 650 -11.08 14.51 2.04
N LEU A 651 -10.62 15.69 1.61
CA LEU A 651 -9.20 15.99 1.48
C LEU A 651 -8.51 16.07 2.84
N HIS A 652 -9.08 16.73 3.86
CA HIS A 652 -8.40 16.86 5.15
C HIS A 652 -8.35 15.55 5.93
N GLY A 653 -9.37 14.68 5.83
CA GLY A 653 -9.38 13.36 6.45
C GLY A 653 -8.21 12.48 5.98
N HIS A 654 -7.84 12.58 4.70
CA HIS A 654 -6.71 11.86 4.12
C HIS A 654 -5.40 12.67 4.13
N SER A 655 -5.36 13.84 4.77
CA SER A 655 -4.15 14.69 4.76
C SER A 655 -3.08 14.26 5.77
N GLY A 656 -3.48 13.53 6.81
CA GLY A 656 -2.64 13.19 7.96
C GLY A 656 -2.17 14.38 8.82
N VAL A 657 -2.49 15.64 8.47
CA VAL A 657 -1.91 16.84 9.11
C VAL A 657 -2.30 16.89 10.59
N ARG A 658 -1.30 17.10 11.47
CA ARG A 658 -1.43 17.02 12.94
C ARG A 658 -2.13 18.23 13.57
N LEU A 659 -3.40 18.39 13.23
CA LEU A 659 -4.31 19.38 13.78
C LEU A 659 -5.55 18.67 14.31
N TRP A 660 -6.16 19.18 15.38
CA TRP A 660 -7.54 18.80 15.71
C TRP A 660 -8.44 19.48 14.68
N TYR A 661 -8.73 18.75 13.61
CA TYR A 661 -9.45 19.23 12.43
C TYR A 661 -10.77 18.48 12.32
N GLY A 662 -11.79 18.97 13.04
CA GLY A 662 -13.18 18.58 12.87
C GLY A 662 -13.86 19.34 11.73
N THR A 663 -15.11 19.02 11.37
CA THR A 663 -15.77 19.66 10.21
C THR A 663 -16.64 20.87 10.61
N VAL A 664 -16.70 21.90 9.76
CA VAL A 664 -17.64 23.03 9.94
C VAL A 664 -19.13 22.62 9.89
N LEU A 665 -19.46 21.45 9.35
CA LEU A 665 -20.84 20.97 9.22
C LEU A 665 -21.35 20.28 10.48
N THR A 666 -20.47 19.57 11.21
CA THR A 666 -20.83 18.69 12.32
C THR A 666 -20.15 19.07 13.64
N GLY A 667 -18.89 19.52 13.60
CA GLY A 667 -18.06 19.84 14.76
C GLY A 667 -18.74 20.75 15.79
N PRO A 668 -19.30 21.92 15.43
CA PRO A 668 -19.87 22.87 16.38
C PRO A 668 -21.09 22.31 17.13
N TYR A 669 -21.80 21.36 16.53
CA TYR A 669 -23.01 20.75 17.09
C TYR A 669 -22.70 19.48 17.90
N LEU A 670 -21.65 18.74 17.55
CA LEU A 670 -21.32 17.43 18.10
C LEU A 670 -20.19 17.43 19.14
N ARG A 671 -19.27 18.41 19.08
CA ARG A 671 -18.20 18.59 20.06
C ARG A 671 -18.69 18.62 21.52
N PRO A 672 -19.77 19.34 21.87
CA PRO A 672 -20.26 19.37 23.26
C PRO A 672 -20.69 18.00 23.82
N PHE A 673 -20.92 17.02 22.94
CA PHE A 673 -21.32 15.66 23.28
C PHE A 673 -20.19 14.63 23.09
N GLY A 674 -19.00 15.06 22.66
CA GLY A 674 -17.89 14.16 22.32
C GLY A 674 -18.14 13.31 21.06
N LEU A 675 -19.05 13.74 20.18
CA LEU A 675 -19.48 13.02 18.97
C LEU A 675 -18.88 13.61 17.67
N GLU A 676 -17.95 14.56 17.79
CA GLU A 676 -17.20 15.07 16.63
C GLU A 676 -16.18 14.03 16.13
N LEU A 677 -16.01 13.97 14.81
CA LEU A 677 -14.94 13.25 14.14
C LEU A 677 -13.87 14.27 13.70
N VAL A 678 -12.60 13.93 13.89
CA VAL A 678 -11.44 14.74 13.51
C VAL A 678 -10.47 13.94 12.64
N SER A 679 -9.54 14.61 11.97
CA SER A 679 -8.54 13.97 11.08
C SER A 679 -7.76 12.79 11.69
N GLU A 680 -7.48 12.80 12.99
CA GLU A 680 -6.84 11.66 13.67
C GLU A 680 -7.70 10.40 13.66
N ASP A 681 -9.03 10.51 13.78
CA ASP A 681 -9.93 9.35 13.83
C ASP A 681 -9.83 8.53 12.54
N HIS A 682 -9.71 9.22 11.40
CA HIS A 682 -9.54 8.64 10.08
C HIS A 682 -8.09 8.15 9.83
N ASP A 683 -7.08 8.85 10.35
CA ASP A 683 -5.69 8.39 10.29
C ASP A 683 -5.52 7.08 11.07
N LEU A 684 -6.06 6.98 12.30
CA LEU A 684 -6.12 5.75 13.10
C LEU A 684 -6.89 4.63 12.38
N HIS A 685 -8.03 4.97 11.78
CA HIS A 685 -8.81 4.03 10.97
C HIS A 685 -7.98 3.38 9.85
N HIS A 686 -7.13 4.15 9.14
CA HIS A 686 -6.23 3.61 8.12
C HIS A 686 -5.08 2.77 8.68
N ARG A 687 -4.49 3.17 9.82
CA ARG A 687 -3.41 2.41 10.50
C ARG A 687 -3.86 0.98 10.77
N HIS A 688 -5.11 0.81 11.21
CA HIS A 688 -5.69 -0.50 11.49
C HIS A 688 -6.28 -1.16 10.24
N GLY A 689 -6.28 -2.50 10.23
CA GLY A 689 -6.60 -3.30 9.05
C GLY A 689 -8.05 -3.79 9.00
N TRP A 690 -8.25 -4.81 8.18
CA TRP A 690 -9.48 -5.59 8.15
C TRP A 690 -9.82 -6.13 9.55
N ARG A 691 -11.09 -6.05 9.98
CA ARG A 691 -11.63 -6.49 11.29
C ARG A 691 -11.04 -5.86 12.56
N GLU A 692 -9.86 -5.25 12.50
CA GLU A 692 -9.23 -4.56 13.65
C GLU A 692 -9.45 -3.03 13.64
N SER A 693 -9.96 -2.48 12.54
CA SER A 693 -10.25 -1.05 12.42
C SER A 693 -11.59 -0.65 13.05
N TYR A 694 -11.70 0.64 13.34
CA TYR A 694 -12.77 1.34 14.05
C TYR A 694 -12.89 2.77 13.48
N ASN A 695 -13.84 3.59 13.93
CA ASN A 695 -14.19 4.90 13.34
C ASN A 695 -14.63 4.78 11.87
N TYR A 696 -15.78 4.13 11.62
CA TYR A 696 -16.32 3.96 10.26
C TYR A 696 -17.09 5.18 9.73
N GLY A 697 -17.38 6.17 10.57
CA GLY A 697 -17.87 7.48 10.14
C GLY A 697 -16.82 8.26 9.34
N LYS A 698 -17.27 9.26 8.59
CA LYS A 698 -16.44 10.13 7.74
C LYS A 698 -16.52 11.59 8.15
N GLN A 699 -17.67 12.00 8.68
CA GLN A 699 -17.99 13.38 9.05
C GLN A 699 -18.49 13.50 10.49
N SER A 700 -18.88 12.41 11.15
CA SER A 700 -19.29 12.40 12.55
C SER A 700 -18.91 11.11 13.28
N GLY A 701 -18.75 11.20 14.60
CA GLY A 701 -18.62 10.03 15.48
C GLY A 701 -19.96 9.56 16.04
N VAL A 702 -21.10 10.03 15.50
CA VAL A 702 -22.45 9.70 16.01
C VAL A 702 -22.74 8.22 15.84
N TRP A 703 -22.52 7.70 14.63
CA TRP A 703 -22.82 6.31 14.29
C TRP A 703 -21.84 5.35 14.96
N ASP A 704 -20.56 5.72 15.04
CA ASP A 704 -19.55 4.96 15.78
C ASP A 704 -19.84 4.86 17.29
N ALA A 705 -20.26 5.96 17.92
CA ALA A 705 -20.65 5.95 19.33
C ALA A 705 -21.93 5.15 19.56
N LEU A 706 -22.91 5.26 18.65
CA LEU A 706 -24.20 4.57 18.76
C LEU A 706 -24.09 3.05 18.59
N PHE A 707 -23.21 2.59 17.70
CA PHE A 707 -23.06 1.17 17.34
C PHE A 707 -21.75 0.53 17.83
N GLY A 708 -21.04 1.18 18.76
CA GLY A 708 -19.90 0.61 19.49
C GLY A 708 -18.63 0.43 18.67
N THR A 709 -18.41 1.25 17.64
CA THR A 709 -17.23 1.19 16.75
C THR A 709 -16.33 2.43 16.86
N LYS A 710 -16.55 3.29 17.87
CA LYS A 710 -15.66 4.44 18.15
C LYS A 710 -14.39 3.99 18.87
N GLY A 711 -13.22 4.34 18.34
CA GLY A 711 -11.93 4.13 18.99
C GLY A 711 -11.50 5.29 19.89
N GLU A 712 -10.40 5.08 20.61
CA GLU A 712 -9.73 6.11 21.41
C GLU A 712 -8.62 6.80 20.60
N ARG A 713 -8.51 8.13 20.75
CA ARG A 713 -7.44 8.93 20.15
C ARG A 713 -6.14 8.75 20.93
N ILE A 714 -5.02 8.70 20.21
CA ILE A 714 -3.68 8.43 20.77
C ILE A 714 -2.91 9.74 20.97
N GLU A 715 -3.07 10.69 20.05
CA GLU A 715 -2.31 11.93 19.98
C GLU A 715 -3.15 13.17 20.29
N GLY A 716 -4.41 13.20 19.87
CA GLY A 716 -5.37 14.26 20.15
C GLY A 716 -6.23 13.92 21.35
N HIS A 717 -5.75 14.25 22.55
CA HIS A 717 -6.48 14.03 23.80
C HIS A 717 -6.63 15.33 24.59
N ASN A 718 -7.73 15.53 25.32
CA ASN A 718 -8.11 16.82 25.92
C ASN A 718 -6.99 17.56 26.68
N ALA A 719 -6.04 16.84 27.29
CA ALA A 719 -4.91 17.40 28.04
C ALA A 719 -3.79 18.03 27.18
N ASN A 720 -3.73 17.82 25.86
CA ASN A 720 -2.68 18.37 24.99
C ASN A 720 -3.21 19.23 23.81
N LEU A 721 -4.51 19.57 23.81
CA LEU A 721 -5.11 20.41 22.78
C LEU A 721 -4.80 21.89 23.03
N LEU A 722 -4.25 22.58 22.02
CA LEU A 722 -4.02 24.03 22.08
C LEU A 722 -5.21 24.76 21.47
N TRP A 723 -6.20 25.09 22.32
CA TRP A 723 -7.42 25.80 21.92
C TRP A 723 -7.18 27.26 21.53
N ASP A 724 -6.18 27.95 22.12
CA ASP A 724 -5.92 29.36 21.80
C ASP A 724 -5.07 29.58 20.53
N HIS A 725 -4.73 28.50 19.82
CA HIS A 725 -3.89 28.57 18.62
C HIS A 725 -4.71 28.91 17.36
N ILE A 726 -4.35 29.99 16.68
CA ILE A 726 -4.91 30.34 15.37
C ILE A 726 -4.03 29.76 14.27
N VAL A 727 -4.60 28.88 13.44
CA VAL A 727 -3.96 28.32 12.24
C VAL A 727 -4.01 29.36 11.12
N TYR A 728 -2.84 29.72 10.56
CA TYR A 728 -2.68 30.72 9.50
C TYR A 728 -1.99 30.16 8.24
#